data_AF-Z9JWG2-F1
#
_entry.id   AF-Z9JWG2-F1
#
_cell.length_a   1.000
_cell.length_b   1.000
_cell.length_c   1.000
_cell.angle_alpha   90.00
_cell.angle_beta   90.00
_cell.angle_gamma   90.00
#
_symmetry.space_group_name_H-M   'P 1'
#
loop_
_entity.id
_entity.type
_entity.pdbx_description
1 polymer ?
#
loop_
_entity_poly.entity_id
_entity_poly.type
_entity_poly.pdbx_seq_one_letter_code
_entity_poly.pdbx_strand_id
1 'polypeptide(L)'
;MHPRPIAAPLALLATFALLSGFVVAGLWAAPQAAAEPGDTNTGRTAPSMLVLDASGSMRETDVDGRARMDVAKEAVGSLIPLLPEDAQVGLMTYGNSTEQVAADKAAACRDITVLVEPTGLDRPALAAGVDGVSARGYTPIGASLRVAVDALPEAEMRSVVLVSDGIEECDPTPPCQVAEELAAAHPEVRIHTIGFRTDEAAREELACIARATGGTYADATDAEMLREELLLRMTRALQGYDDSGQAITGGDDAATAVPIAPGSYLDVLEHGSPAADDGDGAERYYRLRLAEGEIAHVAATMVIPAAGGADNKLAQLSLRILDPEGADCRVGDTNARTEAALGDGPLTAMVSTPRMGRTQNLACFGADAAGEVVIVVERTGTPSQEESVPLELQIVIEQETDTKGLPPAMPWMLEREPLPVVADGQVTAPAFAFAAATEVGDGPIRGTIIPGEVQFFRIPVQYGQQARVSLGLGDVTVPEGMSLTTRITLISPLRQPVYTAAPPSTDASPSGASAPARSGLQMHLNQAVPVQFRNREEGGTEARSSFLAGDYYIQLALIPDAYDTARLFEVPFVLDADVVGEVDEGPELDGQGEAEREDQLAEDPGQVPEDAAAGGSGGSGGSGGSGGSGGSGGSGGTAGGAGASDGGGRSDAAGTPGADLEPRPEGQPGLLRMLLPVAAGLTGGALLAGAVIAVVAVIRRR
;
A
#
# COMPACT_ATOMS: atom_id res chain seq x y z
N MET A 1 50.00 -53.83 -4.79
CA MET A 1 50.97 -53.20 -3.88
C MET A 1 50.27 -52.89 -2.57
N HIS A 2 50.76 -53.50 -1.50
CA HIS A 2 50.52 -53.21 -0.09
C HIS A 2 50.82 -51.73 0.28
N PRO A 3 50.41 -51.23 1.46
CA PRO A 3 49.14 -51.52 2.17
C PRO A 3 48.58 -50.30 2.96
N ARG A 4 47.31 -50.41 3.39
CA ARG A 4 46.72 -49.68 4.55
C ARG A 4 47.22 -50.30 5.87
N PRO A 5 47.16 -49.66 7.06
CA PRO A 5 45.95 -49.74 7.93
C PRO A 5 45.75 -48.60 8.99
N ILE A 6 44.53 -48.18 9.37
CA ILE A 6 43.65 -48.59 10.53
C ILE A 6 43.80 -47.76 11.84
N ALA A 7 42.62 -47.43 12.40
CA ALA A 7 42.20 -47.31 13.81
C ALA A 7 42.20 -45.96 14.58
N ALA A 8 41.00 -45.67 15.11
CA ALA A 8 40.63 -44.78 16.23
C ALA A 8 41.12 -45.35 17.59
N PRO A 9 40.96 -44.71 18.79
CA PRO A 9 39.63 -44.52 19.42
C PRO A 9 39.44 -43.38 20.47
N LEU A 10 38.16 -43.19 20.83
CA LEU A 10 37.52 -42.89 22.14
C LEU A 10 38.34 -42.43 23.38
N ALA A 11 37.81 -41.35 23.99
CA ALA A 11 37.21 -41.28 25.34
C ALA A 11 38.04 -41.16 26.65
N LEU A 12 37.50 -40.25 27.49
CA LEU A 12 37.11 -40.43 28.90
C LEU A 12 38.02 -39.89 30.04
N LEU A 13 37.37 -39.03 30.85
CA LEU A 13 37.42 -38.90 32.32
C LEU A 13 38.66 -38.34 33.04
N ALA A 14 38.47 -37.10 33.50
CA ALA A 14 38.42 -36.69 34.92
C ALA A 14 39.24 -37.48 35.97
N THR A 15 40.02 -36.74 36.77
CA THR A 15 40.07 -36.83 38.26
C THR A 15 41.02 -35.72 38.76
N PHE A 16 40.48 -34.67 39.39
CA PHE A 16 40.27 -34.51 40.85
C PHE A 16 41.55 -34.17 41.62
N ALA A 17 41.52 -32.96 42.21
CA ALA A 17 41.87 -32.67 43.61
C ALA A 17 43.36 -32.76 44.02
N LEU A 18 43.89 -31.94 44.93
CA LEU A 18 43.37 -30.93 45.84
C LEU A 18 44.58 -30.26 46.53
N LEU A 19 44.27 -29.19 47.28
CA LEU A 19 45.00 -28.54 48.37
C LEU A 19 45.71 -27.23 47.97
N SER A 20 45.21 -26.02 48.24
CA SER A 20 44.48 -25.39 49.37
C SER A 20 45.36 -24.28 49.93
N GLY A 21 44.84 -23.05 49.95
CA GLY A 21 45.48 -21.90 50.60
C GLY A 21 44.62 -20.66 50.48
N PHE A 22 43.61 -20.58 51.34
CA PHE A 22 42.63 -19.50 51.48
C PHE A 22 43.26 -18.11 51.73
N VAL A 23 42.88 -17.12 50.92
CA VAL A 23 42.87 -15.69 51.30
C VAL A 23 41.46 -15.20 51.04
N VAL A 24 40.76 -14.81 52.11
CA VAL A 24 39.43 -14.18 52.04
C VAL A 24 39.61 -12.71 51.67
N ALA A 25 39.33 -12.38 50.41
CA ALA A 25 39.10 -11.00 49.98
C ALA A 25 37.60 -10.87 49.67
N GLY A 26 36.88 -10.12 50.50
CA GLY A 26 35.50 -9.77 50.23
C GLY A 26 35.41 -8.90 48.99
N LEU A 27 34.85 -9.44 47.90
CA LEU A 27 34.39 -8.64 46.78
C LEU A 27 33.18 -7.82 47.26
N TRP A 28 33.40 -6.53 47.48
CA TRP A 28 32.32 -5.57 47.35
C TRP A 28 31.90 -5.61 45.88
N ALA A 29 30.72 -6.17 45.62
CA ALA A 29 30.04 -5.96 44.35
C ALA A 29 29.84 -4.46 44.21
N ALA A 30 30.56 -3.83 43.28
CA ALA A 30 30.18 -2.52 42.79
C ALA A 30 28.71 -2.64 42.32
N PRO A 31 27.82 -1.71 42.69
CA PRO A 31 26.48 -1.69 42.12
C PRO A 31 26.68 -1.59 40.61
N GLN A 32 26.25 -2.62 39.88
CA GLN A 32 26.06 -2.49 38.45
C GLN A 32 25.06 -1.35 38.29
N ALA A 33 25.49 -0.27 37.63
CA ALA A 33 24.58 0.74 37.17
C ALA A 33 23.54 -0.02 36.32
N ALA A 34 22.32 -0.12 36.84
CA ALA A 34 21.17 -0.45 36.01
C ALA A 34 21.20 0.58 34.87
N ALA A 35 21.26 0.09 33.63
CA ALA A 35 20.97 0.94 32.49
C ALA A 35 19.60 1.59 32.78
N GLU A 36 19.58 2.92 32.84
CA GLU A 36 18.33 3.65 32.92
C GLU A 36 17.50 3.33 31.66
N PRO A 37 16.16 3.25 31.74
CA PRO A 37 15.31 3.23 30.56
C PRO A 37 15.36 4.63 29.95
N GLY A 38 16.42 4.88 29.18
CA GLY A 38 16.69 6.13 28.49
C GLY A 38 16.71 5.89 26.99
N ASP A 39 15.79 6.56 26.31
CA ASP A 39 15.76 6.83 24.88
C ASP A 39 15.57 5.61 23.96
N THR A 40 14.36 5.05 23.98
CA THR A 40 13.83 4.23 22.89
C THR A 40 13.16 5.16 21.86
N ASN A 41 13.92 5.99 21.17
CA ASN A 41 13.47 6.46 19.86
C ASN A 41 13.71 5.31 18.88
N THR A 42 12.71 4.45 18.72
CA THR A 42 12.71 3.25 17.89
C THR A 42 12.42 3.57 16.41
N GLY A 43 12.31 4.85 16.03
CA GLY A 43 11.93 5.26 14.67
C GLY A 43 10.51 4.86 14.27
N ARG A 44 9.66 4.51 15.26
CA ARG A 44 8.31 3.95 15.03
C ARG A 44 7.27 4.97 14.60
N THR A 45 7.55 6.27 14.78
CA THR A 45 6.72 7.34 14.24
C THR A 45 7.57 8.46 13.66
N ALA A 46 7.19 8.95 12.48
CA ALA A 46 7.82 10.15 11.91
C ALA A 46 7.39 11.37 12.74
N PRO A 47 8.34 12.24 13.17
CA PRO A 47 8.02 13.49 13.82
C PRO A 47 7.02 14.27 12.98
N SER A 48 5.91 14.64 13.61
CA SER A 48 4.74 15.17 12.93
C SER A 48 4.31 16.50 13.52
N MET A 49 4.09 17.50 12.68
CA MET A 49 3.56 18.81 13.08
C MET A 49 2.14 18.98 12.57
N LEU A 50 1.18 19.10 13.49
CA LEU A 50 -0.20 19.47 13.16
C LEU A 50 -0.30 21.00 13.09
N VAL A 51 -0.69 21.55 11.95
CA VAL A 51 -0.85 22.98 11.70
C VAL A 51 -2.33 23.30 11.56
N LEU A 52 -2.86 24.11 12.46
CA LEU A 52 -4.24 24.59 12.39
C LEU A 52 -4.30 26.05 11.93
N ASP A 53 -5.08 26.28 10.88
CA ASP A 53 -5.52 27.60 10.45
C ASP A 53 -6.41 28.25 11.51
N ALA A 54 -5.97 29.40 12.03
CA ALA A 54 -6.74 30.26 12.92
C ALA A 54 -6.95 31.65 12.30
N SER A 55 -7.06 31.74 10.99
CA SER A 55 -7.43 32.96 10.28
C SER A 55 -8.87 33.40 10.58
N GLY A 56 -9.22 34.62 10.17
CA GLY A 56 -10.52 35.22 10.44
C GLY A 56 -11.72 34.47 9.84
N SER A 57 -11.54 33.71 8.74
CA SER A 57 -12.56 32.90 8.06
C SER A 57 -13.02 31.71 8.89
N MET A 58 -12.15 31.17 9.75
CA MET A 58 -12.47 30.06 10.65
C MET A 58 -13.52 30.41 11.72
N ARG A 59 -13.98 31.67 11.79
CA ARG A 59 -15.12 32.09 12.63
C ARG A 59 -16.48 31.88 11.96
N GLU A 60 -16.53 31.63 10.66
CA GLU A 60 -17.79 31.43 9.95
C GLU A 60 -18.57 30.25 10.55
N THR A 61 -19.88 30.43 10.72
CA THR A 61 -20.77 29.47 11.40
C THR A 61 -21.56 28.62 10.41
N ASP A 62 -20.88 28.05 9.42
CA ASP A 62 -21.48 27.37 8.28
C ASP A 62 -21.33 25.84 8.32
N VAL A 63 -20.92 25.29 9.47
CA VAL A 63 -20.83 23.85 9.72
C VAL A 63 -21.88 23.47 10.75
N ASP A 64 -23.07 23.07 10.28
CA ASP A 64 -24.23 22.77 11.12
C ASP A 64 -24.60 23.87 12.13
N GLY A 65 -24.35 25.13 11.75
CA GLY A 65 -24.58 26.31 12.58
C GLY A 65 -23.52 26.55 13.68
N ARG A 66 -22.41 25.81 13.64
CA ARG A 66 -21.24 25.96 14.52
C ARG A 66 -20.10 26.66 13.78
N ALA A 67 -19.21 27.32 14.53
CA ALA A 67 -18.02 27.92 13.96
C ALA A 67 -17.05 26.84 13.45
N ARG A 68 -16.42 27.06 12.29
CA ARG A 68 -15.41 26.15 11.73
C ARG A 68 -14.31 25.83 12.74
N MET A 69 -13.78 26.83 13.43
CA MET A 69 -12.77 26.65 14.48
C MET A 69 -13.24 25.74 15.62
N ASP A 70 -14.49 25.83 16.05
CA ASP A 70 -15.01 24.97 17.12
C ASP A 70 -15.06 23.49 16.69
N VAL A 71 -15.36 23.25 15.41
CA VAL A 71 -15.37 21.91 14.82
C VAL A 71 -13.95 21.37 14.67
N ALA A 72 -13.01 22.21 14.21
CA ALA A 72 -11.61 21.84 14.11
C ALA A 72 -11.01 21.46 15.48
N LYS A 73 -11.32 22.23 16.53
CA LYS A 73 -10.89 21.90 17.89
C LYS A 73 -11.43 20.57 18.39
N GLU A 74 -12.70 20.28 18.12
CA GLU A 74 -13.32 19.00 18.49
C GLU A 74 -12.67 17.81 17.76
N ALA A 75 -12.39 17.96 16.46
CA ALA A 75 -11.73 16.92 15.67
C ALA A 75 -10.33 16.61 16.23
N VAL A 76 -9.53 17.65 16.50
CA VAL A 76 -8.20 17.51 17.10
C VAL A 76 -8.29 16.93 18.52
N GLY A 77 -9.23 17.41 19.33
CA GLY A 77 -9.48 16.90 20.68
C GLY A 77 -9.81 15.40 20.70
N SER A 78 -10.52 14.93 19.68
CA SER A 78 -10.89 13.52 19.50
C SER A 78 -9.71 12.67 18.98
N LEU A 79 -8.79 13.27 18.23
CA LEU A 79 -7.56 12.63 17.76
C LEU A 79 -6.54 12.41 18.89
N ILE A 80 -6.36 13.40 19.78
CA ILE A 80 -5.34 13.37 20.85
C ILE A 80 -5.31 12.05 21.65
N PRO A 81 -6.42 11.46 22.12
CA PRO A 81 -6.38 10.19 22.86
C PRO A 81 -6.03 8.97 22.00
N LEU A 82 -6.09 9.07 20.67
CA LEU A 82 -5.81 7.99 19.73
C LEU A 82 -4.34 7.94 19.29
N LEU A 83 -3.55 9.00 19.54
CA LEU A 83 -2.14 9.05 19.17
C LEU A 83 -1.34 7.94 19.89
N PRO A 84 -0.32 7.31 19.27
CA PRO A 84 0.58 6.33 19.92
C PRO A 84 1.40 6.96 21.06
N GLU A 85 1.73 6.22 22.11
CA GLU A 85 2.46 6.78 23.28
C GLU A 85 3.90 7.24 22.96
N ASP A 86 4.51 6.65 21.93
CA ASP A 86 5.85 6.95 21.43
C ASP A 86 5.85 8.02 20.32
N ALA A 87 4.70 8.58 19.98
CA ALA A 87 4.57 9.57 18.92
C ALA A 87 5.32 10.88 19.23
N GLN A 88 5.93 11.49 18.22
CA GLN A 88 6.50 12.84 18.32
C GLN A 88 5.57 13.82 17.60
N VAL A 89 4.69 14.49 18.35
CA VAL A 89 3.61 15.30 17.79
C VAL A 89 3.67 16.72 18.32
N GLY A 90 3.90 17.66 17.41
CA GLY A 90 3.78 19.09 17.66
C GLY A 90 2.43 19.64 17.25
N LEU A 91 2.10 20.81 17.78
CA LEU A 91 0.93 21.59 17.38
C LEU A 91 1.38 23.02 17.09
N MET A 92 1.05 23.51 15.92
CA MET A 92 1.31 24.87 15.47
C MET A 92 0.03 25.51 14.97
N THR A 93 -0.03 26.84 15.05
CA THR A 93 -1.12 27.63 14.51
C THR A 93 -0.60 28.87 13.80
N TYR A 94 -1.40 29.41 12.88
CA TYR A 94 -1.21 30.77 12.39
C TYR A 94 -2.50 31.58 12.51
N GLY A 95 -2.38 32.90 12.62
CA GLY A 95 -3.51 33.82 12.76
C GLY A 95 -4.21 33.81 14.13
N ASN A 96 -3.59 33.20 15.14
CA ASN A 96 -4.20 32.96 16.45
C ASN A 96 -4.26 34.21 17.38
N SER A 97 -3.27 35.11 17.27
CA SER A 97 -2.97 36.12 18.30
C SER A 97 -3.24 37.55 17.83
N THR A 98 -3.07 37.83 16.54
CA THR A 98 -3.17 39.18 15.97
C THR A 98 -4.45 39.32 15.17
N GLU A 99 -5.26 40.33 15.47
CA GLU A 99 -6.49 40.60 14.72
C GLU A 99 -6.19 40.97 13.27
N GLN A 100 -7.07 40.56 12.34
CA GLN A 100 -7.02 40.90 10.92
C GLN A 100 -7.36 42.39 10.71
N VAL A 101 -6.43 43.29 11.05
CA VAL A 101 -6.58 44.74 10.89
C VAL A 101 -5.64 45.24 9.80
N ALA A 102 -6.18 45.94 8.80
CA ALA A 102 -5.44 46.41 7.62
C ALA A 102 -4.23 47.32 7.95
N ALA A 103 -4.15 47.89 9.16
CA ALA A 103 -3.11 48.82 9.57
C ALA A 103 -1.74 48.13 9.85
N ASP A 104 -1.71 46.83 10.12
CA ASP A 104 -0.46 46.10 10.39
C ASP A 104 -0.47 44.66 9.84
N LYS A 105 -0.87 44.53 8.56
CA LYS A 105 -0.88 43.24 7.84
C LYS A 105 0.47 42.52 7.94
N ALA A 106 1.59 43.26 7.87
CA ALA A 106 2.92 42.67 7.96
C ALA A 106 3.22 42.03 9.33
N ALA A 107 2.75 42.62 10.44
CA ALA A 107 2.86 41.95 11.75
C ALA A 107 1.92 40.76 11.87
N ALA A 108 0.68 40.88 11.39
CA ALA A 108 -0.28 39.79 11.42
C ALA A 108 0.15 38.58 10.56
N CYS A 109 0.85 38.82 9.45
CA CYS A 109 1.45 37.76 8.62
C CYS A 109 2.66 37.05 9.26
N ARG A 110 3.14 37.51 10.41
CA ARG A 110 4.17 36.83 11.22
C ARG A 110 3.59 36.11 12.44
N ASP A 111 2.26 36.08 12.57
CA ASP A 111 1.55 35.42 13.65
C ASP A 111 1.51 33.90 13.43
N ILE A 112 2.68 33.27 13.56
CA ILE A 112 2.89 31.82 13.48
C ILE A 112 3.44 31.40 14.84
N THR A 113 2.77 30.46 15.50
CA THR A 113 3.12 30.03 16.86
C THR A 113 3.12 28.52 16.95
N VAL A 114 4.27 27.95 17.33
CA VAL A 114 4.38 26.57 17.80
C VAL A 114 3.85 26.54 19.24
N LEU A 115 2.71 25.89 19.44
CA LEU A 115 2.06 25.75 20.74
C LEU A 115 2.63 24.57 21.53
N VAL A 116 3.01 23.50 20.82
CA VAL A 116 3.63 22.30 21.37
C VAL A 116 4.74 21.86 20.43
N GLU A 117 5.93 21.62 20.99
CA GLU A 117 7.10 21.17 20.23
C GLU A 117 6.97 19.69 19.84
N PRO A 118 7.39 19.29 18.62
CA PRO A 118 7.29 17.91 18.13
C PRO A 118 8.44 17.02 18.63
N THR A 119 8.76 17.05 19.92
CA THR A 119 9.86 16.28 20.52
C THR A 119 9.39 15.08 21.34
N GLY A 120 8.08 14.80 21.35
CA GLY A 120 7.42 13.72 22.10
C GLY A 120 5.90 13.91 22.09
N LEU A 121 5.16 13.10 22.85
CA LEU A 121 3.71 13.22 22.98
C LEU A 121 3.29 13.79 24.34
N ASP A 122 2.94 15.08 24.38
CA ASP A 122 2.32 15.72 25.55
C ASP A 122 0.83 15.95 25.29
N ARG A 123 0.01 14.91 25.55
CA ARG A 123 -1.45 14.99 25.33
C ARG A 123 -2.13 16.14 26.11
N PRO A 124 -1.81 16.38 27.40
CA PRO A 124 -2.34 17.55 28.10
C PRO A 124 -1.97 18.89 27.44
N ALA A 125 -0.73 19.06 26.98
CA ALA A 125 -0.31 20.28 26.31
C ALA A 125 -0.98 20.44 24.94
N LEU A 126 -1.13 19.36 24.17
CA LEU A 126 -1.87 19.38 22.89
C LEU A 126 -3.33 19.78 23.11
N ALA A 127 -4.00 19.21 24.12
CA ALA A 127 -5.39 19.53 24.45
C ALA A 127 -5.54 20.99 24.89
N ALA A 128 -4.67 21.46 25.78
CA ALA A 128 -4.68 22.85 26.23
C ALA A 128 -4.33 23.84 25.09
N GLY A 129 -3.41 23.45 24.21
CA GLY A 129 -2.99 24.22 23.05
C GLY A 129 -4.15 24.42 22.09
N VAL A 130 -4.83 23.34 21.70
CA VAL A 130 -5.98 23.42 20.77
C VAL A 130 -7.16 24.17 21.38
N ASP A 131 -7.46 23.95 22.66
CA ASP A 131 -8.53 24.68 23.35
C ASP A 131 -8.30 26.19 23.35
N GLY A 132 -7.03 26.61 23.44
CA GLY A 132 -6.60 28.01 23.46
C GLY A 132 -6.68 28.74 22.12
N VAL A 133 -6.85 28.04 21.00
CA VAL A 133 -6.81 28.64 19.65
C VAL A 133 -7.99 29.58 19.43
N SER A 134 -7.76 30.73 18.82
CA SER A 134 -8.79 31.71 18.48
C SER A 134 -8.61 32.16 17.04
N ALA A 135 -9.66 32.05 16.23
CA ALA A 135 -9.65 32.50 14.84
C ALA A 135 -9.64 34.04 14.74
N ARG A 136 -8.49 34.68 14.40
CA ARG A 136 -8.33 36.15 14.47
C ARG A 136 -7.61 36.79 13.28
N GLY A 137 -6.67 36.12 12.65
CA GLY A 137 -5.63 36.74 11.83
C GLY A 137 -5.72 36.49 10.32
N TYR A 138 -4.59 36.72 9.63
CA TYR A 138 -4.40 36.42 8.21
C TYR A 138 -3.85 34.99 8.00
N THR A 139 -3.78 34.56 6.74
CA THR A 139 -3.37 33.20 6.35
C THR A 139 -1.97 33.18 5.69
N PRO A 140 -0.86 33.06 6.47
CA PRO A 140 0.50 32.94 5.96
C PRO A 140 0.92 31.46 5.79
N ILE A 141 0.28 30.73 4.87
CA ILE A 141 0.53 29.30 4.62
C ILE A 141 2.00 29.02 4.32
N GLY A 142 2.58 29.68 3.32
CA GLY A 142 3.96 29.42 2.88
C GLY A 142 5.00 29.65 3.99
N ALA A 143 4.86 30.74 4.76
CA ALA A 143 5.72 30.99 5.90
C ALA A 143 5.51 29.96 7.03
N SER A 144 4.25 29.53 7.25
CA SER A 144 3.93 28.51 8.24
C SER A 144 4.56 27.17 7.90
N LEU A 145 4.54 26.74 6.64
CA LEU A 145 5.17 25.49 6.23
C LEU A 145 6.68 25.49 6.52
N ARG A 146 7.37 26.61 6.26
CA ARG A 146 8.80 26.72 6.60
C ARG A 146 9.04 26.58 8.10
N VAL A 147 8.26 27.27 8.94
CA VAL A 147 8.38 27.16 10.40
C VAL A 147 8.06 25.75 10.90
N ALA A 148 7.04 25.10 10.33
CA ALA A 148 6.67 23.74 10.70
C ALA A 148 7.81 22.75 10.40
N VAL A 149 8.40 22.83 9.20
CA VAL A 149 9.53 21.97 8.81
C VAL A 149 10.78 22.25 9.64
N ASP A 150 11.07 23.50 9.95
CA ASP A 150 12.21 23.89 10.79
C ASP A 150 12.06 23.41 12.25
N ALA A 151 10.83 23.32 12.75
CA ALA A 151 10.53 22.87 14.11
C ALA A 151 10.58 21.33 14.27
N LEU A 152 10.44 20.59 13.18
CA LEU A 152 10.50 19.12 13.21
C LEU A 152 11.94 18.65 13.46
N PRO A 153 12.20 17.76 14.44
CA PRO A 153 13.52 17.21 14.66
C PRO A 153 13.97 16.42 13.44
N GLU A 154 15.29 16.39 13.21
CA GLU A 154 15.91 15.59 12.15
C GLU A 154 15.56 14.10 12.34
N ALA A 155 15.01 13.49 11.30
CA ALA A 155 14.58 12.10 11.27
C ALA A 155 14.58 11.61 9.82
N GLU A 156 14.53 10.28 9.63
CA GLU A 156 14.50 9.66 8.30
C GLU A 156 13.23 10.02 7.50
N MET A 157 12.13 10.33 8.18
CA MET A 157 10.90 10.88 7.63
C MET A 157 10.33 11.93 8.57
N ARG A 158 9.75 13.00 8.01
CA ARG A 158 9.16 14.11 8.78
C ARG A 158 7.84 14.53 8.13
N SER A 159 6.82 14.82 8.93
CA SER A 159 5.48 15.08 8.39
C SER A 159 4.85 16.35 8.92
N VAL A 160 4.12 17.03 8.04
CA VAL A 160 3.26 18.17 8.40
C VAL A 160 1.84 17.83 8.00
N VAL A 161 0.87 18.05 8.89
CA VAL A 161 -0.56 17.94 8.58
C VAL A 161 -1.17 19.32 8.73
N LEU A 162 -1.58 19.94 7.63
CA LEU A 162 -2.18 21.28 7.59
C LEU A 162 -3.70 21.18 7.46
N VAL A 163 -4.44 21.83 8.35
CA VAL A 163 -5.89 22.05 8.21
C VAL A 163 -6.12 23.52 7.92
N SER A 164 -6.73 23.85 6.79
CA SER A 164 -6.98 25.25 6.38
C SER A 164 -8.29 25.42 5.63
N ASP A 165 -8.90 26.60 5.74
CA ASP A 165 -10.17 26.95 5.08
C ASP A 165 -10.04 28.02 3.98
N GLY A 166 -8.80 28.43 3.64
CA GLY A 166 -8.56 29.56 2.75
C GLY A 166 -7.25 29.49 1.96
N ILE A 167 -7.01 30.58 1.23
CA ILE A 167 -5.81 30.80 0.39
C ILE A 167 -4.78 31.65 1.12
N GLU A 168 -3.53 31.62 0.65
CA GLU A 168 -2.46 32.50 1.10
C GLU A 168 -2.80 33.99 0.92
N GLU A 169 -2.66 34.76 2.01
CA GLU A 169 -2.98 36.19 2.02
C GLU A 169 -1.74 37.08 2.23
N CYS A 170 -0.59 36.51 2.56
CA CYS A 170 0.52 37.23 3.19
C CYS A 170 1.77 37.37 2.31
N ASP A 171 2.18 36.30 1.64
CA ASP A 171 3.37 36.28 0.79
C ASP A 171 2.99 36.38 -0.70
N PRO A 172 3.70 37.17 -1.54
CA PRO A 172 3.53 37.12 -2.99
C PRO A 172 4.00 35.80 -3.62
N THR A 173 4.81 35.01 -2.92
CA THR A 173 5.26 33.68 -3.35
C THR A 173 4.14 32.68 -3.10
N PRO A 174 3.63 31.97 -4.13
CA PRO A 174 2.58 30.99 -3.94
C PRO A 174 3.02 29.86 -2.99
N PRO A 175 2.16 29.38 -2.06
CA PRO A 175 2.49 28.29 -1.16
C PRO A 175 2.97 27.02 -1.84
N CYS A 176 2.44 26.72 -3.04
CA CYS A 176 2.89 25.56 -3.80
C CYS A 176 4.37 25.66 -4.20
N GLN A 177 4.82 26.85 -4.61
CA GLN A 177 6.24 27.08 -4.90
C GLN A 177 7.09 26.92 -3.63
N VAL A 178 6.59 27.36 -2.47
CA VAL A 178 7.27 27.14 -1.19
C VAL A 178 7.36 25.65 -0.86
N ALA A 179 6.30 24.88 -1.14
CA ALA A 179 6.29 23.44 -0.94
C ALA A 179 7.30 22.72 -1.85
N GLU A 180 7.43 23.14 -3.12
CA GLU A 180 8.47 22.64 -4.04
C GLU A 180 9.88 22.94 -3.54
N GLU A 181 10.13 24.16 -3.04
CA GLU A 181 11.40 24.54 -2.42
C GLU A 181 11.73 23.67 -1.20
N LEU A 182 10.73 23.43 -0.35
CA LEU A 182 10.87 22.58 0.84
C LEU A 182 11.14 21.13 0.45
N ALA A 183 10.43 20.57 -0.53
CA ALA A 183 10.66 19.21 -1.02
C ALA A 183 12.09 19.04 -1.58
N ALA A 184 12.60 20.06 -2.29
CA ALA A 184 13.96 20.04 -2.82
C ALA A 184 15.04 20.14 -1.72
N ALA A 185 14.78 20.92 -0.67
CA ALA A 185 15.70 21.09 0.45
C ALA A 185 15.65 19.95 1.47
N HIS A 186 14.49 19.33 1.63
CA HIS A 186 14.17 18.29 2.62
C HIS A 186 13.37 17.15 1.95
N PRO A 187 14.03 16.27 1.19
CA PRO A 187 13.36 15.18 0.47
C PRO A 187 12.58 14.19 1.36
N GLU A 188 12.90 14.15 2.65
CA GLU A 188 12.25 13.35 3.69
C GLU A 188 10.95 13.96 4.25
N VAL A 189 10.61 15.19 3.87
CA VAL A 189 9.42 15.88 4.36
C VAL A 189 8.20 15.54 3.49
N ARG A 190 7.09 15.20 4.14
CA ARG A 190 5.77 15.04 3.52
C ARG A 190 4.78 16.03 4.13
N ILE A 191 4.02 16.75 3.30
CA ILE A 191 3.00 17.71 3.77
C ILE A 191 1.62 17.21 3.34
N HIS A 192 0.80 16.80 4.30
CA HIS A 192 -0.61 16.47 4.09
C HIS A 192 -1.48 17.69 4.37
N THR A 193 -2.55 17.86 3.60
CA THR A 193 -3.42 19.04 3.70
C THR A 193 -4.88 18.63 3.74
N ILE A 194 -5.68 19.28 4.59
CA ILE A 194 -7.12 19.12 4.67
C ILE A 194 -7.76 20.49 4.41
N GLY A 195 -8.47 20.59 3.29
CA GLY A 195 -9.28 21.75 2.94
C GLY A 195 -10.61 21.70 3.68
N PHE A 196 -10.77 22.51 4.71
CA PHE A 196 -11.99 22.54 5.50
C PHE A 196 -12.92 23.66 5.04
N ARG A 197 -14.05 23.31 4.41
CA ARG A 197 -15.01 24.31 3.86
C ARG A 197 -14.37 25.30 2.88
N THR A 198 -13.44 24.81 2.07
CA THR A 198 -12.69 25.55 1.06
C THR A 198 -13.51 25.78 -0.22
N ASP A 199 -13.15 26.83 -0.95
CA ASP A 199 -13.57 27.00 -2.35
C ASP A 199 -12.56 26.35 -3.31
N GLU A 200 -12.83 26.42 -4.62
CA GLU A 200 -11.98 25.78 -5.63
C GLU A 200 -10.54 26.32 -5.61
N ALA A 201 -10.35 27.62 -5.36
CA ALA A 201 -9.02 28.23 -5.35
C ALA A 201 -8.19 27.72 -4.16
N ALA A 202 -8.79 27.65 -2.97
CA ALA A 202 -8.13 27.08 -1.80
C ALA A 202 -7.86 25.57 -1.97
N ARG A 203 -8.79 24.83 -2.58
CA ARG A 203 -8.61 23.42 -2.92
C ARG A 203 -7.42 23.21 -3.86
N GLU A 204 -7.34 23.95 -4.96
CA GLU A 204 -6.24 23.85 -5.92
C GLU A 204 -4.87 24.15 -5.25
N GLU A 205 -4.81 25.18 -4.42
CA GLU A 205 -3.58 25.59 -3.73
C GLU A 205 -3.12 24.52 -2.71
N LEU A 206 -4.01 24.05 -1.84
CA LEU A 206 -3.71 23.02 -0.84
C LEU A 206 -3.35 21.69 -1.49
N ALA A 207 -4.07 21.29 -2.54
CA ALA A 207 -3.74 20.08 -3.30
C ALA A 207 -2.36 20.18 -3.97
N CYS A 208 -1.97 21.37 -4.42
CA CYS A 208 -0.65 21.61 -4.98
C CYS A 208 0.46 21.44 -3.93
N ILE A 209 0.29 21.99 -2.71
CA ILE A 209 1.23 21.82 -1.59
C ILE A 209 1.45 20.34 -1.28
N ALA A 210 0.36 19.59 -1.14
CA ALA A 210 0.44 18.16 -0.84
C ALA A 210 1.19 17.41 -1.95
N ARG A 211 0.81 17.62 -3.22
CA ARG A 211 1.43 16.98 -4.37
C ARG A 211 2.92 17.29 -4.51
N ALA A 212 3.31 18.55 -4.28
CA ALA A 212 4.70 19.00 -4.40
C ALA A 212 5.66 18.29 -3.45
N THR A 213 5.15 17.80 -2.31
CA THR A 213 5.94 17.12 -1.29
C THR A 213 5.70 15.62 -1.23
N GLY A 214 4.84 15.05 -2.09
CA GLY A 214 4.44 13.65 -2.01
C GLY A 214 3.48 13.34 -0.84
N GLY A 215 2.84 14.35 -0.26
CA GLY A 215 1.77 14.19 0.72
C GLY A 215 0.38 14.08 0.07
N THR A 216 -0.67 14.13 0.89
CA THR A 216 -2.06 13.87 0.44
C THR A 216 -3.00 15.02 0.77
N TYR A 217 -3.92 15.32 -0.14
CA TYR A 217 -5.00 16.30 0.03
C TYR A 217 -6.35 15.61 0.31
N ALA A 218 -7.19 16.23 1.13
CA ALA A 218 -8.59 15.86 1.30
C ALA A 218 -9.49 17.07 1.53
N ASP A 219 -10.74 16.98 1.08
CA ASP A 219 -11.79 17.94 1.40
C ASP A 219 -12.53 17.49 2.66
N ALA A 220 -12.83 18.44 3.55
CA ALA A 220 -13.75 18.25 4.66
C ALA A 220 -14.84 19.32 4.60
N THR A 221 -16.09 18.90 4.42
CA THR A 221 -17.22 19.85 4.32
C THR A 221 -18.13 19.86 5.55
N ASP A 222 -17.90 18.95 6.50
CA ASP A 222 -18.56 18.88 7.80
C ASP A 222 -17.63 18.35 8.91
N ALA A 223 -18.19 18.20 10.12
CA ALA A 223 -17.45 17.79 11.30
C ALA A 223 -16.98 16.33 11.27
N GLU A 224 -17.77 15.42 10.71
CA GLU A 224 -17.43 14.00 10.64
C GLU A 224 -16.30 13.78 9.63
N MET A 225 -16.42 14.37 8.43
CA MET A 225 -15.35 14.35 7.44
C MET A 225 -14.04 14.92 7.98
N LEU A 226 -14.09 16.05 8.70
CA LEU A 226 -12.88 16.64 9.28
C LEU A 226 -12.23 15.70 10.30
N ARG A 227 -13.03 15.04 11.15
CA ARG A 227 -12.54 14.07 12.14
C ARG A 227 -11.88 12.87 11.48
N GLU A 228 -12.49 12.34 10.43
CA GLU A 228 -12.01 11.17 9.70
C GLU A 228 -10.73 11.47 8.92
N GLU A 229 -10.72 12.54 8.13
CA GLU A 229 -9.54 12.93 7.35
C GLU A 229 -8.36 13.32 8.24
N LEU A 230 -8.62 13.99 9.37
CA LEU A 230 -7.59 14.34 10.33
C LEU A 230 -6.97 13.08 10.97
N LEU A 231 -7.80 12.10 11.37
CA LEU A 231 -7.33 10.84 11.92
C LEU A 231 -6.51 10.05 10.89
N LEU A 232 -6.99 9.94 9.66
CA LEU A 232 -6.33 9.21 8.58
C LEU A 232 -4.96 9.84 8.26
N ARG A 233 -4.90 11.16 8.10
CA ARG A 233 -3.68 11.86 7.66
C ARG A 233 -2.67 11.94 8.79
N MET A 234 -3.12 12.09 10.03
CA MET A 234 -2.23 11.98 11.18
C MET A 234 -1.66 10.56 11.32
N THR A 235 -2.46 9.53 11.08
CA THR A 235 -1.98 8.14 11.11
C THR A 235 -0.91 7.90 10.06
N ARG A 236 -1.13 8.37 8.82
CA ARG A 236 -0.13 8.28 7.73
C ARG A 236 1.13 9.10 8.02
N ALA A 237 0.96 10.33 8.51
CA ALA A 237 2.04 11.21 8.91
C ALA A 237 2.93 10.51 9.95
N LEU A 238 2.33 9.88 10.96
CA LEU A 238 3.07 9.11 11.95
C LEU A 238 3.72 7.86 11.37
N GLN A 239 3.11 7.19 10.39
CA GLN A 239 3.65 5.96 9.80
C GLN A 239 4.82 6.18 8.83
N GLY A 240 5.09 7.41 8.36
CA GLY A 240 6.26 7.70 7.52
C GLY A 240 6.28 6.93 6.19
N TYR A 241 5.11 6.70 5.58
CA TYR A 241 5.01 6.01 4.28
C TYR A 241 5.81 6.77 3.21
N ASP A 242 6.91 6.19 2.74
CA ASP A 242 7.74 6.76 1.66
C ASP A 242 7.18 6.32 0.30
N ASP A 243 6.46 7.24 -0.31
CA ASP A 243 5.75 7.11 -1.58
C ASP A 243 6.70 7.40 -2.77
N SER A 244 7.53 6.44 -3.15
CA SER A 244 8.36 6.57 -4.35
C SER A 244 7.55 6.28 -5.62
N GLY A 245 6.90 7.30 -6.21
CA GLY A 245 6.22 7.15 -7.50
C GLY A 245 5.70 8.47 -8.07
N GLN A 246 5.54 8.53 -9.40
CA GLN A 246 4.95 9.67 -10.09
C GLN A 246 3.43 9.71 -9.83
N ALA A 247 2.92 10.80 -9.28
CA ALA A 247 1.48 10.99 -9.11
C ALA A 247 0.75 10.97 -10.46
N ILE A 248 -0.34 10.21 -10.54
CA ILE A 248 -1.21 10.04 -11.70
C ILE A 248 -2.66 9.93 -11.22
N THR A 249 -3.61 10.18 -12.11
CA THR A 249 -5.01 9.78 -11.94
C THR A 249 -5.43 9.03 -13.19
N GLY A 250 -5.73 7.75 -13.06
CA GLY A 250 -6.19 6.90 -14.15
C GLY A 250 -7.53 7.37 -14.71
N GLY A 251 -7.82 6.95 -15.94
CA GLY A 251 -9.11 7.21 -16.58
C GLY A 251 -10.25 6.47 -15.88
N ASP A 252 -11.49 6.86 -16.19
CA ASP A 252 -12.70 6.22 -15.67
C ASP A 252 -13.19 5.06 -16.55
N ASP A 253 -12.66 4.95 -17.78
CA ASP A 253 -12.94 3.86 -18.72
C ASP A 253 -11.76 3.62 -19.69
N ALA A 254 -11.88 2.57 -20.52
CA ALA A 254 -10.84 2.21 -21.48
C ALA A 254 -10.58 3.29 -22.55
N ALA A 255 -11.56 4.15 -22.86
CA ALA A 255 -11.41 5.22 -23.83
C ALA A 255 -10.63 6.41 -23.24
N THR A 256 -10.81 6.67 -21.94
CA THR A 256 -10.16 7.74 -21.17
C THR A 256 -8.88 7.29 -20.46
N ALA A 257 -8.45 6.04 -20.67
CA ALA A 257 -7.27 5.46 -20.03
C ALA A 257 -6.01 6.33 -20.24
N VAL A 258 -5.29 6.59 -19.15
CA VAL A 258 -4.14 7.51 -19.14
C VAL A 258 -2.85 6.80 -19.57
N PRO A 259 -2.07 7.35 -20.52
CA PRO A 259 -0.80 6.76 -20.94
C PRO A 259 0.20 6.65 -19.79
N ILE A 260 0.77 5.46 -19.64
CA ILE A 260 1.85 5.17 -18.69
C ILE A 260 3.01 4.47 -19.41
N ALA A 261 4.21 4.65 -18.85
CA ALA A 261 5.46 4.08 -19.32
C ALA A 261 6.06 3.17 -18.22
N PRO A 262 7.20 2.50 -18.44
CA PRO A 262 7.89 1.79 -17.38
C PRO A 262 8.27 2.75 -16.25
N GLY A 263 7.98 2.39 -15.00
CA GLY A 263 8.17 3.26 -13.84
C GLY A 263 7.27 2.93 -12.65
N SER A 264 7.37 3.76 -11.61
CA SER A 264 6.51 3.69 -10.43
C SER A 264 5.54 4.87 -10.43
N TYR A 265 4.27 4.61 -10.14
CA TYR A 265 3.20 5.60 -10.14
C TYR A 265 2.35 5.51 -8.86
N LEU A 266 1.69 6.61 -8.52
CA LEU A 266 0.79 6.71 -7.37
C LEU A 266 -0.56 7.25 -7.82
N ASP A 267 -1.63 6.55 -7.46
CA ASP A 267 -3.02 6.94 -7.68
C ASP A 267 -3.85 6.66 -6.42
N VAL A 268 -5.16 6.84 -6.51
CA VAL A 268 -6.12 6.62 -5.44
C VAL A 268 -7.29 5.79 -5.95
N LEU A 269 -7.73 4.83 -5.15
CA LEU A 269 -8.98 4.11 -5.33
C LEU A 269 -9.97 4.62 -4.29
N GLU A 270 -10.98 5.36 -4.77
CA GLU A 270 -11.83 6.22 -3.94
C GLU A 270 -12.69 5.43 -2.95
N HIS A 271 -13.18 4.26 -3.38
CA HIS A 271 -14.08 3.42 -2.61
C HIS A 271 -13.88 1.93 -2.93
N GLY A 272 -14.31 1.09 -1.99
CA GLY A 272 -14.57 -0.33 -2.21
C GLY A 272 -16.03 -0.55 -2.61
N SER A 273 -16.59 -1.70 -2.24
CA SER A 273 -17.98 -2.07 -2.58
C SER A 273 -18.59 -3.06 -1.58
N PRO A 274 -19.93 -3.26 -1.58
CA PRO A 274 -20.60 -4.14 -0.62
C PRO A 274 -20.14 -5.61 -0.65
N ALA A 275 -19.54 -6.08 -1.74
CA ALA A 275 -18.96 -7.42 -1.84
C ALA A 275 -17.72 -7.44 -2.74
N ALA A 276 -16.86 -8.45 -2.58
CA ALA A 276 -15.80 -8.69 -3.55
C ALA A 276 -16.40 -9.14 -4.90
N ASP A 277 -15.75 -8.77 -6.01
CA ASP A 277 -16.16 -9.10 -7.39
C ASP A 277 -17.59 -8.65 -7.77
N ASP A 278 -18.17 -7.66 -7.10
CA ASP A 278 -19.50 -7.14 -7.48
C ASP A 278 -19.47 -6.13 -8.64
N GLY A 279 -18.30 -5.61 -8.99
CA GLY A 279 -18.12 -4.65 -10.08
C GLY A 279 -18.59 -3.24 -9.74
N ASP A 280 -18.92 -2.98 -8.48
CA ASP A 280 -19.44 -1.70 -8.00
C ASP A 280 -18.35 -0.89 -7.25
N GLY A 281 -17.10 -1.32 -7.33
CA GLY A 281 -15.93 -0.72 -6.69
C GLY A 281 -15.30 0.42 -7.50
N ALA A 282 -14.28 1.07 -6.93
CA ALA A 282 -13.51 2.06 -7.67
C ALA A 282 -12.62 1.38 -8.72
N GLU A 283 -12.62 1.92 -9.94
CA GLU A 283 -11.80 1.46 -11.06
C GLU A 283 -10.95 2.58 -11.64
N ARG A 284 -9.70 2.26 -12.01
CA ARG A 284 -8.78 3.17 -12.68
C ARG A 284 -8.17 2.50 -13.91
N TYR A 285 -8.10 3.25 -15.00
CA TYR A 285 -7.72 2.77 -16.33
C TYR A 285 -6.43 3.44 -16.82
N TYR A 286 -5.46 2.64 -17.24
CA TYR A 286 -4.15 3.11 -17.71
C TYR A 286 -3.80 2.46 -19.05
N ARG A 287 -3.17 3.20 -19.95
CA ARG A 287 -2.81 2.76 -21.30
C ARG A 287 -1.31 2.51 -21.37
N LEU A 288 -0.90 1.30 -21.76
CA LEU A 288 0.49 0.92 -21.89
C LEU A 288 0.78 0.45 -23.32
N ARG A 289 1.88 0.95 -23.89
CA ARG A 289 2.38 0.55 -25.20
C ARG A 289 3.52 -0.47 -25.05
N LEU A 290 3.48 -1.52 -25.86
CA LEU A 290 4.46 -2.60 -25.90
C LEU A 290 4.96 -2.81 -27.33
N ALA A 291 6.28 -2.84 -27.50
CA ALA A 291 6.92 -3.22 -28.73
C ALA A 291 6.86 -4.75 -28.95
N GLU A 292 7.07 -5.16 -30.20
CA GLU A 292 7.14 -6.58 -30.54
C GLU A 292 8.27 -7.28 -29.76
N GLY A 293 7.94 -8.40 -29.09
CA GLY A 293 8.88 -9.15 -28.26
C GLY A 293 8.92 -8.74 -26.79
N GLU A 294 8.28 -7.65 -26.38
CA GLU A 294 8.24 -7.20 -24.98
C GLU A 294 7.22 -7.96 -24.12
N ILE A 295 7.48 -7.98 -22.81
CA ILE A 295 6.56 -8.42 -21.76
C ILE A 295 6.44 -7.31 -20.73
N ALA A 296 5.20 -6.94 -20.36
CA ALA A 296 4.96 -6.06 -19.23
C ALA A 296 4.73 -6.86 -17.95
N HIS A 297 5.41 -6.48 -16.89
CA HIS A 297 5.13 -6.85 -15.52
C HIS A 297 4.50 -5.65 -14.83
N VAL A 298 3.26 -5.82 -14.39
CA VAL A 298 2.48 -4.76 -13.75
C VAL A 298 2.10 -5.25 -12.37
N ALA A 299 2.51 -4.52 -11.34
CA ALA A 299 2.09 -4.73 -9.97
C ALA A 299 1.27 -3.53 -9.50
N ALA A 300 0.15 -3.81 -8.84
CA ALA A 300 -0.72 -2.85 -8.18
C ALA A 300 -0.75 -3.19 -6.70
N THR A 301 -0.42 -2.23 -5.84
CA THR A 301 -0.37 -2.41 -4.40
C THR A 301 -1.25 -1.36 -3.71
N MET A 302 -2.14 -1.80 -2.82
CA MET A 302 -2.96 -0.91 -2.02
C MET A 302 -2.87 -1.23 -0.53
N VAL A 303 -2.89 -0.20 0.32
CA VAL A 303 -2.88 -0.35 1.79
C VAL A 303 -4.27 0.00 2.32
N ILE A 304 -4.96 -1.00 2.87
CA ILE A 304 -6.28 -0.77 3.45
C ILE A 304 -6.12 -0.29 4.89
N PRO A 305 -6.68 0.87 5.25
CA PRO A 305 -6.70 1.34 6.62
C PRO A 305 -7.37 0.32 7.54
N ALA A 306 -6.95 0.29 8.80
CA ALA A 306 -7.58 -0.55 9.79
C ALA A 306 -8.98 0.00 10.14
N ALA A 307 -10.04 -0.45 9.45
CA ALA A 307 -11.41 -0.18 9.86
C ALA A 307 -11.79 -1.00 11.11
N GLY A 308 -12.50 -0.39 12.05
CA GLY A 308 -13.03 -1.09 13.22
C GLY A 308 -14.18 -2.03 12.88
N GLY A 309 -14.22 -3.21 13.51
CA GLY A 309 -15.38 -4.12 13.48
C GLY A 309 -15.01 -5.58 13.20
N ALA A 310 -15.72 -6.50 13.85
CA ALA A 310 -15.64 -7.93 13.58
C ALA A 310 -16.74 -8.30 12.58
N ASP A 311 -16.35 -8.61 11.34
CA ASP A 311 -17.16 -9.37 10.38
C ASP A 311 -16.22 -9.95 9.32
N ASN A 312 -16.61 -11.06 8.68
CA ASN A 312 -15.88 -11.76 7.61
C ASN A 312 -15.79 -10.92 6.31
N LYS A 313 -15.21 -9.73 6.41
CA LYS A 313 -15.14 -8.72 5.37
C LYS A 313 -13.83 -8.90 4.60
N LEU A 314 -13.96 -9.20 3.31
CA LEU A 314 -12.83 -9.31 2.38
C LEU A 314 -12.78 -8.02 1.56
N ALA A 315 -11.59 -7.44 1.47
CA ALA A 315 -11.29 -6.50 0.41
C ALA A 315 -10.57 -7.26 -0.69
N GLN A 316 -10.77 -6.80 -1.93
CA GLN A 316 -10.15 -7.39 -3.09
C GLN A 316 -9.51 -6.30 -3.94
N LEU A 317 -8.28 -6.57 -4.38
CA LEU A 317 -7.63 -5.83 -5.45
C LEU A 317 -7.58 -6.73 -6.68
N SER A 318 -8.13 -6.23 -7.78
CA SER A 318 -8.19 -6.90 -9.07
C SER A 318 -7.39 -6.08 -10.09
N LEU A 319 -6.55 -6.76 -10.85
CA LEU A 319 -5.76 -6.20 -11.94
C LEU A 319 -6.10 -6.95 -13.22
N ARG A 320 -6.59 -6.25 -14.23
CA ARG A 320 -7.05 -6.82 -15.51
C ARG A 320 -6.35 -6.15 -16.67
N ILE A 321 -6.18 -6.89 -17.76
CA ILE A 321 -5.65 -6.33 -19.03
C ILE A 321 -6.72 -6.47 -20.12
N LEU A 322 -7.08 -5.33 -20.72
CA LEU A 322 -8.04 -5.19 -21.80
C LEU A 322 -7.35 -4.73 -23.10
N ASP A 323 -8.02 -4.92 -24.22
CA ASP A 323 -7.69 -4.21 -25.45
C ASP A 323 -8.12 -2.72 -25.38
N PRO A 324 -7.65 -1.87 -26.30
CA PRO A 324 -8.04 -0.46 -26.36
C PRO A 324 -9.55 -0.23 -26.51
N GLU A 325 -10.30 -1.20 -27.05
CA GLU A 325 -11.75 -1.18 -27.19
C GLU A 325 -12.51 -1.63 -25.92
N GLY A 326 -11.79 -2.01 -24.86
CA GLY A 326 -12.33 -2.43 -23.57
C GLY A 326 -12.75 -3.91 -23.49
N ALA A 327 -12.41 -4.72 -24.50
CA ALA A 327 -12.62 -6.17 -24.43
C ALA A 327 -11.51 -6.84 -23.61
N ASP A 328 -11.92 -7.74 -22.71
CA ASP A 328 -10.99 -8.50 -21.89
C ASP A 328 -10.13 -9.43 -22.76
N CYS A 329 -8.81 -9.29 -22.60
CA CYS A 329 -7.84 -10.09 -23.34
C CYS A 329 -7.94 -11.59 -23.03
N ARG A 330 -8.68 -12.00 -21.97
CA ARG A 330 -8.98 -13.36 -21.47
C ARG A 330 -7.99 -14.45 -21.90
N VAL A 331 -6.72 -14.24 -21.57
CA VAL A 331 -5.66 -15.22 -21.83
C VAL A 331 -4.93 -15.53 -20.53
N GLY A 332 -5.24 -16.69 -19.95
CA GLY A 332 -4.49 -17.23 -18.82
C GLY A 332 -4.33 -16.24 -17.66
N ASP A 333 -3.08 -16.07 -17.20
CA ASP A 333 -2.67 -15.28 -16.04
C ASP A 333 -2.70 -13.74 -16.28
N THR A 334 -3.44 -13.22 -17.29
CA THR A 334 -3.57 -11.75 -17.52
C THR A 334 -4.50 -11.03 -16.55
N ASN A 335 -5.07 -11.76 -15.59
CA ASN A 335 -5.86 -11.20 -14.51
C ASN A 335 -5.25 -11.66 -13.19
N ALA A 336 -4.98 -10.72 -12.30
CA ALA A 336 -4.49 -11.00 -10.95
C ALA A 336 -5.53 -10.55 -9.94
N ARG A 337 -5.73 -11.36 -8.91
CA ARG A 337 -6.66 -11.07 -7.81
C ARG A 337 -5.97 -11.42 -6.51
N THR A 338 -6.12 -10.53 -5.56
CA THR A 338 -5.70 -10.77 -4.19
C THR A 338 -6.82 -10.35 -3.25
N GLU A 339 -7.01 -11.14 -2.22
CA GLU A 339 -7.98 -10.90 -1.17
C GLU A 339 -7.24 -10.86 0.14
N ALA A 340 -7.65 -9.94 1.01
CA ALA A 340 -7.09 -9.85 2.35
C ALA A 340 -8.19 -9.55 3.35
N ALA A 341 -8.02 -10.12 4.55
CA ALA A 341 -8.68 -9.61 5.73
C ALA A 341 -7.93 -8.36 6.23
N LEU A 342 -8.57 -7.60 7.12
CA LEU A 342 -7.90 -6.51 7.83
C LEU A 342 -6.58 -7.02 8.44
N GLY A 343 -5.51 -6.23 8.27
CA GLY A 343 -4.13 -6.43 8.75
C GLY A 343 -3.34 -7.63 8.24
N ASP A 344 -3.77 -8.26 7.14
CA ASP A 344 -2.89 -9.15 6.36
C ASP A 344 -1.75 -8.39 5.63
N GLY A 345 -1.78 -7.05 5.65
CA GLY A 345 -0.82 -6.16 5.01
C GLY A 345 -1.36 -5.51 3.74
N PRO A 346 -0.49 -4.85 2.94
CA PRO A 346 -0.89 -4.34 1.65
C PRO A 346 -1.33 -5.47 0.72
N LEU A 347 -2.40 -5.22 -0.03
CA LEU A 347 -2.86 -6.10 -1.09
C LEU A 347 -2.08 -5.79 -2.34
N THR A 348 -1.32 -6.77 -2.83
CA THR A 348 -0.63 -6.64 -4.12
C THR A 348 -1.18 -7.64 -5.13
N ALA A 349 -1.64 -7.12 -6.27
CA ALA A 349 -1.99 -7.90 -7.45
C ALA A 349 -0.90 -7.69 -8.50
N MET A 350 -0.38 -8.77 -9.10
CA MET A 350 0.67 -8.70 -10.11
C MET A 350 0.32 -9.57 -11.32
N VAL A 351 0.50 -9.00 -12.50
CA VAL A 351 0.24 -9.64 -13.79
C VAL A 351 1.48 -9.53 -14.67
N SER A 352 1.74 -10.55 -15.48
CA SER A 352 2.72 -10.49 -16.57
C SER A 352 2.01 -10.74 -17.89
N THR A 353 2.20 -9.88 -18.88
CA THR A 353 1.61 -10.08 -20.20
C THR A 353 2.24 -11.27 -20.93
N PRO A 354 1.53 -11.90 -21.88
CA PRO A 354 2.18 -12.67 -22.93
C PRO A 354 3.19 -11.80 -23.69
N ARG A 355 4.15 -12.45 -24.36
CA ARG A 355 5.13 -11.76 -25.20
C ARG A 355 4.44 -11.15 -26.43
N MET A 356 4.57 -9.84 -26.58
CA MET A 356 3.89 -9.07 -27.62
C MET A 356 4.30 -9.55 -29.03
N GLY A 357 3.33 -9.73 -29.92
CA GLY A 357 3.56 -10.15 -31.31
C GLY A 357 3.99 -11.61 -31.50
N ARG A 358 4.18 -12.39 -30.43
CA ARG A 358 4.67 -13.78 -30.49
C ARG A 358 3.58 -14.82 -30.25
N THR A 359 2.40 -14.40 -29.80
CA THR A 359 1.34 -15.31 -29.36
C THR A 359 0.30 -15.53 -30.47
N GLN A 360 0.07 -16.78 -30.89
CA GLN A 360 -0.93 -17.08 -31.92
C GLN A 360 -2.34 -17.06 -31.33
N ASN A 361 -3.28 -16.39 -32.00
CA ASN A 361 -4.72 -16.35 -31.70
C ASN A 361 -5.19 -15.44 -30.54
N LEU A 362 -4.46 -14.36 -30.22
CA LEU A 362 -4.89 -13.41 -29.19
C LEU A 362 -5.18 -12.03 -29.79
N ALA A 363 -6.33 -11.44 -29.44
CA ALA A 363 -6.72 -10.11 -29.90
C ALA A 363 -5.72 -9.02 -29.44
N CYS A 364 -5.20 -9.13 -28.22
CA CYS A 364 -4.34 -8.11 -27.61
C CYS A 364 -2.83 -8.29 -27.81
N PHE A 365 -2.36 -9.53 -28.01
CA PHE A 365 -0.91 -9.86 -28.02
C PHE A 365 -0.48 -10.63 -29.27
N GLY A 366 -1.37 -10.72 -30.26
CA GLY A 366 -1.11 -11.39 -31.52
C GLY A 366 -0.11 -10.65 -32.40
N ALA A 367 0.35 -11.30 -33.47
CA ALA A 367 1.24 -10.69 -34.46
C ALA A 367 0.63 -9.44 -35.15
N ASP A 368 -0.71 -9.37 -35.20
CA ASP A 368 -1.45 -8.24 -35.77
C ASP A 368 -1.93 -7.24 -34.71
N ALA A 369 -1.55 -7.41 -33.43
CA ALA A 369 -1.95 -6.50 -32.37
C ALA A 369 -1.30 -5.12 -32.54
N ALA A 370 -2.01 -4.07 -32.16
CA ALA A 370 -1.53 -2.69 -32.27
C ALA A 370 -0.36 -2.36 -31.33
N GLY A 371 0.02 -3.29 -30.44
CA GLY A 371 1.05 -3.07 -29.42
C GLY A 371 0.56 -2.20 -28.27
N GLU A 372 -0.75 -2.15 -28.01
CA GLU A 372 -1.33 -1.31 -26.97
C GLU A 372 -2.33 -2.12 -26.13
N VAL A 373 -2.25 -1.94 -24.82
CA VAL A 373 -3.14 -2.58 -23.85
C VAL A 373 -3.63 -1.59 -22.81
N VAL A 374 -4.79 -1.87 -22.23
CA VAL A 374 -5.36 -1.09 -21.13
C VAL A 374 -5.28 -1.91 -19.85
N ILE A 375 -4.60 -1.37 -18.85
CA ILE A 375 -4.53 -1.93 -17.49
C ILE A 375 -5.70 -1.34 -16.70
N VAL A 376 -6.45 -2.22 -16.05
CA VAL A 376 -7.55 -1.84 -15.16
C VAL A 376 -7.25 -2.32 -13.76
N VAL A 377 -7.26 -1.40 -12.82
CA VAL A 377 -7.11 -1.68 -11.40
C VAL A 377 -8.45 -1.41 -10.74
N GLU A 378 -8.96 -2.40 -10.02
CA GLU A 378 -10.27 -2.34 -9.40
C GLU A 378 -10.16 -2.75 -7.93
N ARG A 379 -10.77 -1.95 -7.06
CA ARG A 379 -10.93 -2.28 -5.64
C ARG A 379 -12.39 -2.58 -5.35
N THR A 380 -12.66 -3.78 -4.87
CA THR A 380 -13.98 -4.18 -4.38
C THR A 380 -13.91 -4.66 -2.92
N GLY A 381 -15.07 -4.83 -2.31
CA GLY A 381 -15.18 -5.35 -0.94
C GLY A 381 -15.27 -4.28 0.15
N THR A 382 -15.64 -4.76 1.33
CA THR A 382 -16.24 -3.94 2.41
C THR A 382 -15.27 -3.27 3.38
N PRO A 383 -14.05 -3.78 3.64
CA PRO A 383 -13.09 -3.09 4.53
C PRO A 383 -12.75 -1.68 4.03
N SER A 384 -12.96 -0.69 4.91
CA SER A 384 -12.78 0.74 4.60
C SER A 384 -13.44 1.17 3.29
N GLN A 385 -14.59 0.58 2.92
CA GLN A 385 -15.18 0.75 1.58
C GLN A 385 -15.51 2.20 1.23
N GLU A 386 -15.81 3.06 2.20
CA GLU A 386 -16.10 4.48 1.95
C GLU A 386 -14.81 5.35 1.94
N GLU A 387 -13.67 4.78 2.34
CA GLU A 387 -12.42 5.52 2.45
C GLU A 387 -11.58 5.38 1.19
N SER A 388 -10.97 6.48 0.77
CA SER A 388 -10.02 6.49 -0.33
C SER A 388 -8.67 5.88 0.06
N VAL A 389 -8.21 4.93 -0.74
CA VAL A 389 -7.00 4.15 -0.48
C VAL A 389 -5.93 4.46 -1.53
N PRO A 390 -4.68 4.71 -1.12
CA PRO A 390 -3.58 4.92 -2.07
C PRO A 390 -3.31 3.63 -2.84
N LEU A 391 -2.99 3.79 -4.12
CA LEU A 391 -2.60 2.75 -5.06
C LEU A 391 -1.20 3.05 -5.57
N GLU A 392 -0.25 2.15 -5.33
CA GLU A 392 1.07 2.14 -5.97
C GLU A 392 1.00 1.23 -7.20
N LEU A 393 1.48 1.72 -8.34
CA LEU A 393 1.67 0.93 -9.56
C LEU A 393 3.16 0.84 -9.89
N GLN A 394 3.61 -0.37 -10.18
CA GLN A 394 4.96 -0.64 -10.65
C GLN A 394 4.89 -1.30 -12.02
N ILE A 395 5.49 -0.66 -13.02
CA ILE A 395 5.54 -1.12 -14.41
C ILE A 395 6.98 -1.42 -14.78
N VAL A 396 7.25 -2.68 -15.09
CA VAL A 396 8.56 -3.15 -15.56
C VAL A 396 8.39 -3.85 -16.90
N ILE A 397 9.21 -3.49 -17.89
CA ILE A 397 9.19 -4.13 -19.21
C ILE A 397 10.40 -5.06 -19.37
N GLU A 398 10.14 -6.34 -19.58
CA GLU A 398 11.15 -7.34 -19.96
C GLU A 398 11.32 -7.35 -21.48
N GLN A 399 12.54 -7.07 -21.94
CA GLN A 399 12.93 -7.15 -23.35
C GLN A 399 13.15 -8.60 -23.81
N GLU A 400 13.01 -8.85 -25.12
CA GLU A 400 13.34 -10.17 -25.70
C GLU A 400 14.84 -10.45 -25.56
N THR A 401 15.17 -11.46 -24.75
CA THR A 401 16.56 -11.82 -24.39
C THR A 401 16.94 -13.16 -25.01
N ASP A 402 18.12 -13.23 -25.63
CA ASP A 402 18.69 -14.52 -26.07
C ASP A 402 19.11 -15.34 -24.85
N THR A 403 18.42 -16.44 -24.60
CA THR A 403 18.70 -17.33 -23.46
C THR A 403 19.83 -18.32 -23.74
N LYS A 404 20.42 -18.29 -24.94
CA LYS A 404 21.51 -19.19 -25.31
C LYS A 404 22.77 -18.89 -24.50
N GLY A 405 23.20 -19.89 -23.75
CA GLY A 405 24.40 -19.77 -22.89
C GLY A 405 24.06 -19.41 -21.45
N LEU A 406 22.84 -18.94 -21.18
CA LEU A 406 22.36 -18.74 -19.82
C LEU A 406 22.22 -20.09 -19.09
N PRO A 407 22.42 -20.09 -17.76
CA PRO A 407 22.19 -21.26 -16.92
C PRO A 407 20.79 -21.84 -17.10
N PRO A 408 20.63 -23.18 -17.06
CA PRO A 408 19.33 -23.80 -17.22
C PRO A 408 18.37 -23.41 -16.08
N ALA A 409 17.07 -23.48 -16.36
CA ALA A 409 16.07 -23.40 -15.31
C ALA A 409 16.21 -24.54 -14.29
N MET A 410 15.63 -24.33 -13.13
CA MET A 410 15.64 -25.25 -11.99
C MET A 410 14.26 -25.90 -11.84
N PRO A 411 13.98 -27.04 -12.51
CA PRO A 411 12.65 -27.65 -12.52
C PRO A 411 12.33 -28.45 -11.25
N TRP A 412 13.22 -28.46 -10.26
CA TRP A 412 13.02 -29.09 -8.97
C TRP A 412 13.55 -28.19 -7.85
N MET A 413 12.91 -28.28 -6.69
CA MET A 413 13.34 -27.60 -5.48
C MET A 413 14.74 -28.03 -5.07
N LEU A 414 15.53 -27.06 -4.59
CA LEU A 414 16.84 -27.33 -4.02
C LEU A 414 16.76 -27.11 -2.50
N GLU A 415 16.65 -28.23 -1.77
CA GLU A 415 16.60 -28.19 -0.30
C GLU A 415 17.83 -27.51 0.29
N ARG A 416 17.60 -26.62 1.25
CA ARG A 416 18.63 -25.93 2.02
C ARG A 416 18.42 -26.16 3.50
N GLU A 417 19.52 -26.21 4.24
CA GLU A 417 19.44 -26.16 5.70
C GLU A 417 18.83 -24.81 6.12
N PRO A 418 17.89 -24.80 7.09
CA PRO A 418 17.35 -23.55 7.63
C PRO A 418 18.45 -22.67 8.19
N LEU A 419 18.34 -21.36 7.96
CA LEU A 419 19.18 -20.38 8.62
C LEU A 419 18.91 -20.45 10.15
N PRO A 420 19.93 -20.59 11.02
CA PRO A 420 19.73 -20.68 12.47
C PRO A 420 19.07 -19.42 13.03
N VAL A 421 18.04 -19.58 13.88
CA VAL A 421 17.48 -18.45 14.61
C VAL A 421 18.45 -18.02 15.71
N VAL A 422 18.82 -16.75 15.69
CA VAL A 422 19.65 -16.11 16.72
C VAL A 422 18.79 -15.34 17.73
N ALA A 423 19.39 -14.99 18.88
CA ALA A 423 18.68 -14.34 19.97
C ALA A 423 18.84 -12.81 20.01
N ASP A 424 19.76 -12.25 19.22
CA ASP A 424 20.09 -10.82 19.25
C ASP A 424 20.53 -10.37 17.85
N GLY A 425 20.51 -9.06 17.64
CA GLY A 425 20.79 -8.43 16.35
C GLY A 425 20.94 -6.91 16.48
N GLN A 426 21.28 -6.25 15.36
CA GLN A 426 21.31 -4.80 15.30
C GLN A 426 19.88 -4.23 15.38
N VAL A 427 19.70 -3.14 16.12
CA VAL A 427 18.40 -2.45 16.18
C VAL A 427 18.17 -1.75 14.85
N THR A 428 17.00 -1.95 14.27
CA THR A 428 16.56 -1.23 13.07
C THR A 428 15.27 -0.47 13.33
N ALA A 429 15.08 0.63 12.59
CA ALA A 429 13.77 1.26 12.44
C ALA A 429 12.83 0.31 11.67
N PRO A 430 11.51 0.36 11.94
CA PRO A 430 10.52 -0.37 11.15
C PRO A 430 10.36 0.28 9.78
N ALA A 431 10.02 -0.54 8.77
CA ALA A 431 9.69 -0.07 7.43
C ALA A 431 8.33 -0.61 7.01
N PHE A 432 7.41 0.27 6.61
CA PHE A 432 6.00 -0.06 6.36
C PHE A 432 5.61 -0.11 4.89
N ALA A 433 6.57 0.19 4.01
CA ALA A 433 6.42 0.18 2.56
C ALA A 433 7.54 -0.64 1.96
N PHE A 434 7.32 -1.12 0.74
CA PHE A 434 8.38 -1.77 -0.01
C PHE A 434 9.55 -0.84 -0.34
N ALA A 435 9.28 0.43 -0.69
CA ALA A 435 10.32 1.39 -1.04
C ALA A 435 11.26 1.71 0.15
N ALA A 436 10.70 1.76 1.35
CA ALA A 436 11.43 2.00 2.60
C ALA A 436 12.01 0.72 3.24
N ALA A 437 11.88 -0.45 2.58
CA ALA A 437 12.19 -1.74 3.20
C ALA A 437 13.61 -1.79 3.77
N THR A 438 13.73 -2.19 5.04
CA THR A 438 15.01 -2.29 5.74
C THR A 438 15.89 -3.35 5.10
N GLU A 439 17.11 -2.98 4.71
CA GLU A 439 18.06 -3.94 4.16
C GLU A 439 18.57 -4.93 5.22
N VAL A 440 18.58 -6.22 4.87
CA VAL A 440 19.10 -7.32 5.66
C VAL A 440 20.08 -8.16 4.85
N GLY A 441 21.02 -8.82 5.52
CA GLY A 441 22.07 -9.62 4.86
C GLY A 441 23.45 -9.50 5.51
N ASP A 442 23.69 -8.43 6.27
CA ASP A 442 24.94 -8.19 7.02
C ASP A 442 24.90 -8.72 8.47
N GLY A 443 23.92 -9.59 8.74
CA GLY A 443 23.67 -10.23 10.02
C GLY A 443 22.26 -9.97 10.55
N PRO A 444 21.96 -10.52 11.74
CA PRO A 444 20.65 -10.46 12.32
C PRO A 444 20.28 -9.05 12.77
N ILE A 445 19.01 -8.72 12.59
CA ILE A 445 18.38 -7.49 13.06
C ILE A 445 17.34 -7.81 14.13
N ARG A 446 17.09 -6.85 15.02
CA ARG A 446 16.03 -6.95 16.02
C ARG A 446 15.15 -5.71 16.00
N GLY A 447 13.87 -5.92 16.25
CA GLY A 447 12.86 -4.88 16.27
C GLY A 447 11.63 -5.30 17.07
N THR A 448 10.59 -4.52 16.96
CA THR A 448 9.29 -4.75 17.61
C THR A 448 8.19 -4.54 16.59
N ILE A 449 7.14 -5.34 16.65
CA ILE A 449 5.96 -5.26 15.78
C ILE A 449 4.69 -5.20 16.65
N ILE A 450 3.71 -4.36 16.28
CA ILE A 450 2.40 -4.30 16.95
C ILE A 450 1.38 -5.19 16.22
N PRO A 451 0.43 -5.83 16.91
CA PRO A 451 -0.72 -6.47 16.26
C PRO A 451 -1.49 -5.55 15.29
N GLY A 452 -1.62 -6.02 14.04
CA GLY A 452 -2.20 -5.33 12.89
C GLY A 452 -1.17 -4.59 12.05
N GLU A 453 0.11 -4.62 12.44
CA GLU A 453 1.22 -4.00 11.74
C GLU A 453 1.86 -4.98 10.75
N VAL A 454 2.40 -4.43 9.66
CA VAL A 454 3.20 -5.16 8.67
C VAL A 454 4.49 -4.41 8.42
N GLN A 455 5.62 -5.11 8.50
CA GLN A 455 6.95 -4.57 8.24
C GLN A 455 7.61 -5.24 7.04
N PHE A 456 8.42 -4.47 6.31
CA PHE A 456 9.13 -4.89 5.11
C PHE A 456 10.64 -4.85 5.32
N PHE A 457 11.30 -5.94 4.93
CA PHE A 457 12.74 -6.03 4.83
C PHE A 457 13.13 -6.38 3.40
N ARG A 458 14.36 -6.12 2.99
CA ARG A 458 14.85 -6.49 1.66
C ARG A 458 16.21 -7.16 1.73
N ILE A 459 16.43 -8.12 0.84
CA ILE A 459 17.71 -8.81 0.67
C ILE A 459 18.07 -8.84 -0.84
N PRO A 460 19.26 -8.38 -1.24
CA PRO A 460 19.69 -8.45 -2.62
C PRO A 460 20.07 -9.89 -3.00
N VAL A 461 19.44 -10.44 -4.04
CA VAL A 461 19.68 -11.81 -4.52
C VAL A 461 20.10 -11.79 -5.98
N GLN A 462 21.23 -12.41 -6.29
CA GLN A 462 21.74 -12.51 -7.65
C GLN A 462 21.32 -13.82 -8.34
N TYR A 463 21.49 -13.87 -9.65
CA TYR A 463 21.37 -15.12 -10.41
C TYR A 463 22.26 -16.21 -9.81
N GLY A 464 21.76 -17.45 -9.77
CA GLY A 464 22.42 -18.59 -9.13
C GLY A 464 22.23 -18.71 -7.61
N GLN A 465 21.67 -17.68 -6.95
CA GLN A 465 21.51 -17.64 -5.50
C GLN A 465 20.08 -17.90 -5.02
N GLN A 466 19.93 -18.26 -3.74
CA GLN A 466 18.67 -18.44 -3.01
C GLN A 466 18.72 -17.61 -1.73
N ALA A 467 17.64 -16.91 -1.42
CA ALA A 467 17.46 -16.30 -0.10
C ALA A 467 17.06 -17.36 0.95
N ARG A 468 17.57 -17.21 2.17
CA ARG A 468 17.08 -17.88 3.37
C ARG A 468 16.77 -16.84 4.43
N VAL A 469 15.71 -17.09 5.19
CA VAL A 469 15.22 -16.18 6.22
C VAL A 469 14.93 -16.98 7.48
N SER A 470 15.28 -16.42 8.62
CA SER A 470 14.89 -16.92 9.93
C SER A 470 14.22 -15.82 10.74
N LEU A 471 13.19 -16.17 11.50
CA LEU A 471 12.47 -15.27 12.38
C LEU A 471 12.34 -15.93 13.75
N GLY A 472 12.72 -15.19 14.78
CA GLY A 472 12.46 -15.50 16.18
C GLY A 472 11.55 -14.47 16.82
N LEU A 473 10.49 -14.88 17.52
CA LEU A 473 9.78 -13.99 18.42
C LEU A 473 10.34 -14.09 19.83
N GLY A 474 10.55 -12.93 20.46
CA GLY A 474 10.93 -12.83 21.87
C GLY A 474 9.75 -13.11 22.80
N ASP A 475 9.68 -12.39 23.92
CA ASP A 475 8.58 -12.57 24.88
C ASP A 475 7.28 -11.98 24.34
N VAL A 476 6.26 -12.84 24.19
CA VAL A 476 4.92 -12.46 23.72
C VAL A 476 3.92 -12.61 24.86
N THR A 477 3.33 -11.52 25.32
CA THR A 477 2.22 -11.54 26.30
C THR A 477 0.94 -11.12 25.61
N VAL A 478 0.16 -12.09 25.13
CA VAL A 478 -1.12 -11.82 24.47
C VAL A 478 -2.20 -11.54 25.53
N PRO A 479 -2.96 -10.43 25.42
CA PRO A 479 -4.11 -10.16 26.29
C PRO A 479 -5.14 -11.30 26.32
N GLU A 480 -5.84 -11.46 27.44
CA GLU A 480 -6.86 -12.49 27.58
C GLU A 480 -7.99 -12.28 26.56
N GLY A 481 -8.31 -13.33 25.78
CA GLY A 481 -9.38 -13.29 24.77
C GLY A 481 -8.93 -12.88 23.37
N MET A 482 -7.66 -12.56 23.16
CA MET A 482 -7.07 -12.27 21.85
C MET A 482 -6.27 -13.45 21.31
N SER A 483 -6.30 -13.67 20.00
CA SER A 483 -5.39 -14.56 19.31
C SER A 483 -4.60 -13.82 18.23
N LEU A 484 -3.32 -14.18 18.11
CA LEU A 484 -2.39 -13.57 17.17
C LEU A 484 -1.79 -14.63 16.26
N THR A 485 -1.73 -14.31 14.97
CA THR A 485 -1.03 -15.11 13.97
C THR A 485 0.17 -14.33 13.44
N THR A 486 1.35 -14.93 13.53
CA THR A 486 2.54 -14.40 12.87
C THR A 486 2.61 -14.98 11.47
N ARG A 487 2.77 -14.12 10.48
CA ARG A 487 2.99 -14.51 9.08
C ARG A 487 4.26 -13.86 8.58
N ILE A 488 5.04 -14.62 7.82
CA ILE A 488 6.21 -14.13 7.11
C ILE A 488 6.17 -14.66 5.68
N THR A 489 6.40 -13.79 4.70
CA THR A 489 6.32 -14.11 3.26
C THR A 489 7.54 -13.57 2.55
N LEU A 490 8.08 -14.32 1.59
CA LEU A 490 9.13 -13.85 0.68
C LEU A 490 8.49 -13.39 -0.62
N ILE A 491 8.89 -12.22 -1.11
CA ILE A 491 8.28 -11.51 -2.24
C ILE A 491 9.39 -11.14 -3.23
N SER A 492 9.12 -11.29 -4.53
CA SER A 492 10.09 -11.05 -5.60
C SER A 492 10.28 -9.55 -5.86
N PRO A 493 11.29 -9.14 -6.67
CA PRO A 493 11.45 -7.75 -7.09
C PRO A 493 10.23 -7.19 -7.84
N LEU A 494 9.40 -8.06 -8.44
CA LEU A 494 8.16 -7.71 -9.13
C LEU A 494 6.92 -7.82 -8.23
N ARG A 495 7.09 -7.77 -6.90
CA ARG A 495 6.01 -7.85 -5.90
C ARG A 495 5.19 -9.15 -5.90
N GLN A 496 5.69 -10.22 -6.51
CA GLN A 496 5.01 -11.52 -6.52
C GLN A 496 5.49 -12.40 -5.36
N PRO A 497 4.59 -13.09 -4.62
CA PRO A 497 5.01 -14.07 -3.63
C PRO A 497 5.87 -15.18 -4.22
N VAL A 498 6.97 -15.48 -3.54
CA VAL A 498 7.97 -16.45 -3.96
C VAL A 498 7.69 -17.79 -3.30
N TYR A 499 7.82 -18.87 -4.07
CA TYR A 499 7.71 -20.21 -3.50
C TYR A 499 8.84 -20.44 -2.52
N THR A 500 8.47 -20.77 -1.29
CA THR A 500 9.41 -21.07 -0.21
C THR A 500 9.13 -22.45 0.37
N ALA A 501 10.19 -23.13 0.80
CA ALA A 501 10.12 -24.40 1.50
C ALA A 501 11.07 -24.35 2.69
N ALA A 502 10.67 -24.91 3.82
CA ALA A 502 11.55 -25.06 4.98
C ALA A 502 11.35 -26.45 5.60
N PRO A 503 12.44 -27.18 5.88
CA PRO A 503 12.37 -28.45 6.61
C PRO A 503 11.56 -28.35 7.91
N PRO A 504 10.78 -29.38 8.28
CA PRO A 504 10.70 -30.70 7.65
C PRO A 504 9.71 -30.79 6.48
N SER A 505 9.08 -29.67 6.07
CA SER A 505 8.18 -29.67 4.91
C SER A 505 8.98 -29.88 3.64
N THR A 506 8.49 -30.78 2.77
CA THR A 506 8.98 -30.93 1.41
C THR A 506 8.15 -30.15 0.40
N ASP A 507 7.04 -29.53 0.84
CA ASP A 507 6.13 -28.82 -0.05
C ASP A 507 6.49 -27.34 -0.07
N ALA A 508 6.73 -26.79 -1.27
CA ALA A 508 6.89 -25.35 -1.45
C ALA A 508 5.53 -24.66 -1.51
N SER A 509 5.45 -23.48 -0.90
CA SER A 509 4.26 -22.64 -0.89
C SER A 509 4.63 -21.18 -1.19
N PRO A 510 3.83 -20.48 -2.01
CA PRO A 510 3.99 -19.04 -2.21
C PRO A 510 3.42 -18.22 -1.05
N SER A 511 2.64 -18.83 -0.15
CA SER A 511 2.01 -18.14 1.00
C SER A 511 2.97 -17.87 2.16
N GLY A 512 4.25 -18.23 2.01
CA GLY A 512 5.24 -18.12 3.09
C GLY A 512 4.97 -19.09 4.23
N ALA A 513 5.25 -18.65 5.46
CA ALA A 513 5.03 -19.40 6.69
C ALA A 513 4.11 -18.63 7.63
N SER A 514 3.22 -19.34 8.33
CA SER A 514 2.34 -18.76 9.36
C SER A 514 2.22 -19.67 10.57
N ALA A 515 2.20 -19.08 11.76
CA ALA A 515 2.01 -19.81 13.02
C ALA A 515 1.36 -18.91 14.09
N PRO A 516 0.66 -19.49 15.09
CA PRO A 516 0.20 -18.72 16.25
C PRO A 516 1.38 -18.06 16.97
N ALA A 517 1.25 -16.76 17.26
CA ALA A 517 2.28 -16.00 17.95
C ALA A 517 2.41 -16.50 19.40
N ARG A 518 3.65 -16.78 19.84
CA ARG A 518 3.97 -17.28 21.17
C ARG A 518 5.43 -16.99 21.50
N SER A 519 5.75 -16.89 22.80
CA SER A 519 7.15 -16.70 23.22
C SER A 519 8.07 -17.79 22.68
N GLY A 520 9.20 -17.37 22.09
CA GLY A 520 10.18 -18.28 21.50
C GLY A 520 9.70 -18.98 20.23
N LEU A 521 8.71 -18.43 19.52
CA LEU A 521 8.36 -18.88 18.17
C LEU A 521 9.58 -18.76 17.26
N GLN A 522 9.82 -19.79 16.45
CA GLN A 522 10.87 -19.83 15.43
C GLN A 522 10.25 -20.22 14.10
N MET A 523 10.58 -19.48 13.05
CA MET A 523 10.10 -19.69 11.69
C MET A 523 11.25 -19.58 10.71
N HIS A 524 11.16 -20.30 9.59
CA HIS A 524 12.17 -20.32 8.55
C HIS A 524 11.52 -20.27 7.17
N LEU A 525 12.18 -19.62 6.23
CA LEU A 525 11.79 -19.61 4.82
C LEU A 525 13.07 -19.75 3.99
N ASN A 526 13.14 -20.81 3.18
CA ASN A 526 14.16 -20.88 2.14
C ASN A 526 13.45 -20.73 0.80
N GLN A 527 13.98 -19.87 -0.06
CA GLN A 527 13.54 -19.78 -1.44
C GLN A 527 13.66 -21.16 -2.10
N ALA A 528 12.60 -21.65 -2.74
CA ALA A 528 12.50 -23.05 -3.15
C ALA A 528 13.55 -23.46 -4.20
N VAL A 529 13.94 -22.54 -5.08
CA VAL A 529 14.95 -22.74 -6.12
C VAL A 529 15.86 -21.53 -6.25
N PRO A 530 17.09 -21.68 -6.77
CA PRO A 530 17.93 -20.56 -7.16
C PRO A 530 17.27 -19.65 -8.19
N VAL A 531 17.56 -18.36 -8.09
CA VAL A 531 17.14 -17.36 -9.08
C VAL A 531 17.83 -17.67 -10.39
N GLN A 532 17.04 -17.98 -11.43
CA GLN A 532 17.54 -18.23 -12.78
C GLN A 532 16.58 -17.64 -13.79
N PHE A 533 17.08 -16.86 -14.75
CA PHE A 533 16.23 -16.16 -15.73
C PHE A 533 15.27 -17.11 -16.47
N ARG A 534 15.75 -18.30 -16.84
CA ARG A 534 14.95 -19.31 -17.53
C ARG A 534 13.85 -19.95 -16.68
N ASN A 535 13.84 -19.73 -15.36
CA ASN A 535 12.80 -20.26 -14.49
C ASN A 535 11.40 -19.77 -14.87
N ARG A 536 11.27 -18.56 -15.42
CA ARG A 536 9.96 -17.97 -15.81
C ARG A 536 9.17 -18.89 -16.73
N GLU A 537 9.83 -19.43 -17.76
CA GLU A 537 9.18 -20.22 -18.82
C GLU A 537 9.45 -21.73 -18.68
N GLU A 538 10.61 -22.12 -18.14
CA GLU A 538 11.06 -23.51 -18.15
C GLU A 538 11.14 -24.16 -16.75
N GLY A 539 11.03 -23.38 -15.68
CA GLY A 539 11.25 -23.86 -14.31
C GLY A 539 10.05 -24.58 -13.66
N GLY A 540 8.85 -24.46 -14.25
CA GLY A 540 7.64 -24.99 -13.64
C GLY A 540 7.08 -24.08 -12.53
N THR A 541 6.10 -24.60 -11.78
CA THR A 541 5.30 -23.78 -10.85
C THR A 541 6.11 -23.21 -9.71
N GLU A 542 6.92 -24.03 -9.07
CA GLU A 542 7.70 -23.69 -7.88
C GLU A 542 8.89 -22.79 -8.18
N ALA A 543 9.30 -22.68 -9.45
CA ALA A 543 10.45 -21.90 -9.88
C ALA A 543 10.08 -20.58 -10.55
N ARG A 544 8.89 -20.46 -11.16
CA ARG A 544 8.54 -19.34 -12.06
C ARG A 544 8.68 -17.95 -11.42
N SER A 545 8.46 -17.81 -10.11
CA SER A 545 8.60 -16.54 -9.39
C SER A 545 10.03 -16.26 -8.89
N SER A 546 10.95 -17.21 -9.06
CA SER A 546 12.38 -17.08 -8.76
C SER A 546 13.19 -16.93 -10.05
N PHE A 547 12.84 -15.96 -10.89
CA PHE A 547 13.51 -15.77 -12.19
C PHE A 547 14.28 -14.47 -12.33
N LEU A 548 14.02 -13.47 -11.49
CA LEU A 548 14.59 -12.13 -11.61
C LEU A 548 15.55 -11.86 -10.45
N ALA A 549 16.81 -11.55 -10.76
CA ALA A 549 17.75 -11.06 -9.76
C ALA A 549 17.37 -9.63 -9.33
N GLY A 550 17.67 -9.27 -8.09
CA GLY A 550 17.36 -7.97 -7.52
C GLY A 550 16.98 -8.06 -6.04
N ASP A 551 16.28 -7.04 -5.56
CA ASP A 551 15.83 -6.97 -4.17
C ASP A 551 14.60 -7.87 -3.97
N TYR A 552 14.80 -8.93 -3.18
CA TYR A 552 13.70 -9.74 -2.67
C TYR A 552 13.24 -9.17 -1.34
N TYR A 553 11.93 -9.10 -1.12
CA TYR A 553 11.33 -8.51 0.06
C TYR A 553 10.82 -9.57 1.02
N ILE A 554 10.94 -9.29 2.31
CA ILE A 554 10.43 -10.11 3.39
C ILE A 554 9.32 -9.30 4.06
N GLN A 555 8.09 -9.80 3.97
CA GLN A 555 6.94 -9.19 4.63
C GLN A 555 6.67 -9.92 5.94
N LEU A 556 6.77 -9.21 7.06
CA LEU A 556 6.44 -9.70 8.39
C LEU A 556 5.12 -9.08 8.84
N ALA A 557 4.11 -9.90 9.14
CA ALA A 557 2.82 -9.45 9.64
C ALA A 557 2.49 -10.12 10.97
N LEU A 558 1.89 -9.34 11.89
CA LEU A 558 1.33 -9.85 13.13
C LEU A 558 -0.19 -9.60 13.14
N ILE A 559 -0.97 -10.63 12.88
CA ILE A 559 -2.40 -10.51 12.55
C ILE A 559 -3.25 -10.87 13.78
N PRO A 560 -3.98 -9.92 14.38
CA PRO A 560 -4.95 -10.22 15.42
C PRO A 560 -6.26 -10.77 14.86
N ASP A 561 -6.99 -11.50 15.69
CA ASP A 561 -8.37 -11.90 15.40
C ASP A 561 -9.40 -10.77 15.57
N ALA A 562 -9.01 -9.67 16.23
CA ALA A 562 -9.83 -8.47 16.40
C ALA A 562 -9.00 -7.18 16.33
N TYR A 563 -9.56 -6.14 15.71
CA TYR A 563 -8.93 -4.82 15.54
C TYR A 563 -9.50 -3.80 16.54
N ASP A 564 -9.15 -3.94 17.82
CA ASP A 564 -9.51 -3.02 18.89
C ASP A 564 -8.29 -2.41 19.59
N THR A 565 -8.49 -1.58 20.62
CA THR A 565 -7.39 -0.92 21.34
C THR A 565 -6.54 -1.87 22.17
N ALA A 566 -7.00 -3.08 22.49
CA ALA A 566 -6.22 -4.08 23.22
C ALA A 566 -5.06 -4.63 22.38
N ARG A 567 -5.05 -4.35 21.08
CA ARG A 567 -4.00 -4.75 20.14
C ARG A 567 -2.72 -3.90 20.23
N LEU A 568 -2.77 -2.75 20.92
CA LEU A 568 -1.67 -1.78 20.98
C LEU A 568 -0.60 -2.19 22.00
N PHE A 569 0.16 -3.24 21.68
CA PHE A 569 1.33 -3.66 22.45
C PHE A 569 2.44 -4.18 21.54
N GLU A 570 3.68 -4.11 22.03
CA GLU A 570 4.85 -4.48 21.24
C GLU A 570 5.19 -5.96 21.39
N VAL A 571 5.48 -6.61 20.26
CA VAL A 571 6.04 -7.96 20.21
C VAL A 571 7.47 -7.89 19.67
N PRO A 572 8.49 -8.23 20.48
CA PRO A 572 9.88 -8.23 20.02
C PRO A 572 10.13 -9.37 19.04
N PHE A 573 10.92 -9.10 18.01
CA PHE A 573 11.39 -10.10 17.05
C PHE A 573 12.88 -9.93 16.75
N VAL A 574 13.50 -11.03 16.30
CA VAL A 574 14.82 -11.06 15.67
C VAL A 574 14.65 -11.72 14.30
N LEU A 575 15.11 -11.03 13.27
CA LEU A 575 15.06 -11.50 11.88
C LEU A 575 16.48 -11.58 11.36
N ASP A 576 16.80 -12.67 10.68
CA ASP A 576 18.08 -12.85 9.98
C ASP A 576 17.81 -13.35 8.57
N ALA A 577 18.62 -12.94 7.63
CA ALA A 577 18.52 -13.37 6.25
C ALA A 577 19.89 -13.46 5.61
N ASP A 578 20.08 -14.45 4.74
CA ASP A 578 21.29 -14.59 3.94
C ASP A 578 21.00 -15.12 2.53
N VAL A 579 22.03 -15.07 1.67
CA VAL A 579 22.00 -15.65 0.33
C VAL A 579 22.96 -16.83 0.25
N VAL A 580 22.51 -17.91 -0.39
CA VAL A 580 23.30 -19.11 -0.64
C VAL A 580 23.34 -19.46 -2.12
N GLY A 581 24.49 -19.90 -2.60
CA GLY A 581 24.73 -20.18 -4.02
C GLY A 581 25.85 -19.31 -4.58
N GLU A 582 26.49 -19.80 -5.65
CA GLU A 582 27.45 -19.00 -6.41
C GLU A 582 26.69 -18.08 -7.36
N VAL A 583 27.21 -16.87 -7.58
CA VAL A 583 26.65 -15.94 -8.55
C VAL A 583 26.85 -16.50 -9.96
N ASP A 584 25.78 -16.48 -10.75
CA ASP A 584 25.74 -17.03 -12.11
C ASP A 584 25.42 -15.95 -13.14
N GLU A 585 25.55 -16.27 -14.43
CA GLU A 585 25.24 -15.34 -15.53
C GLU A 585 23.72 -15.13 -15.68
N GLY A 586 23.31 -13.89 -15.95
CA GLY A 586 21.94 -13.56 -16.30
C GLY A 586 21.87 -12.23 -17.06
N PRO A 587 20.71 -11.91 -17.66
CA PRO A 587 20.56 -10.66 -18.39
C PRO A 587 20.57 -9.47 -17.44
N GLU A 588 21.14 -8.37 -17.91
CA GLU A 588 20.89 -7.07 -17.30
C GLU A 588 19.48 -6.65 -17.71
N LEU A 589 18.56 -6.72 -16.76
CA LEU A 589 17.27 -6.08 -16.88
C LEU A 589 17.38 -4.75 -16.15
N ASP A 590 17.75 -3.69 -16.87
CA ASP A 590 17.42 -2.36 -16.40
C ASP A 590 15.89 -2.29 -16.50
N GLY A 591 15.18 -2.31 -15.38
CA GLY A 591 13.70 -2.27 -15.35
C GLY A 591 13.07 -1.00 -15.94
N GLN A 592 13.77 -0.31 -16.84
CA GLN A 592 13.46 0.95 -17.50
C GLN A 592 13.74 0.93 -19.01
N GLY A 593 13.98 -0.24 -19.62
CA GLY A 593 14.05 -0.44 -21.07
C GLY A 593 14.80 0.65 -21.82
N GLU A 594 16.11 0.52 -22.00
CA GLU A 594 16.82 1.30 -23.01
C GLU A 594 16.41 0.88 -24.44
N ALA A 595 15.30 1.46 -24.92
CA ALA A 595 15.00 1.63 -26.35
C ALA A 595 14.04 2.82 -26.57
N GLU A 596 14.60 3.94 -27.01
CA GLU A 596 13.92 5.06 -27.69
C GLU A 596 12.79 5.78 -26.92
N ARG A 597 13.21 6.42 -25.82
CA ARG A 597 12.42 7.41 -25.06
C ARG A 597 12.24 8.71 -25.86
N GLU A 598 11.12 8.80 -26.58
CA GLU A 598 10.40 10.04 -26.95
C GLU A 598 9.08 9.71 -27.67
N ASP A 599 8.94 8.51 -28.27
CA ASP A 599 7.76 8.12 -29.07
C ASP A 599 6.63 7.43 -28.27
N GLN A 600 6.82 7.07 -26.99
CA GLN A 600 5.80 6.36 -26.18
C GLN A 600 4.91 7.28 -25.33
N LEU A 601 5.33 8.53 -25.10
CA LEU A 601 4.57 9.56 -24.39
C LEU A 601 3.96 10.61 -25.33
N ALA A 602 4.09 10.42 -26.64
CA ALA A 602 3.79 11.45 -27.63
C ALA A 602 2.28 11.59 -27.91
N GLU A 603 1.54 12.10 -26.91
CA GLU A 603 0.45 13.06 -27.08
C GLU A 603 0.48 14.00 -25.85
N ASP A 604 0.93 15.24 -26.10
CA ASP A 604 0.86 16.35 -25.15
C ASP A 604 -0.60 16.51 -24.66
N PRO A 605 -0.89 16.36 -23.34
CA PRO A 605 -2.27 16.45 -22.83
C PRO A 605 -2.85 17.88 -22.87
N GLY A 606 -2.20 18.83 -23.57
CA GLY A 606 -2.50 20.25 -23.50
C GLY A 606 -2.93 20.97 -24.78
N GLN A 607 -3.16 20.31 -25.92
CA GLN A 607 -3.61 21.04 -27.13
C GLN A 607 -5.05 20.72 -27.54
N VAL A 608 -5.91 21.70 -27.25
CA VAL A 608 -7.26 21.82 -27.79
C VAL A 608 -7.20 21.74 -29.32
N PRO A 609 -8.00 20.89 -30.00
CA PRO A 609 -7.99 20.83 -31.45
C PRO A 609 -8.53 22.13 -32.06
N GLU A 610 -7.68 22.92 -32.70
CA GLU A 610 -8.14 23.90 -33.70
C GLU A 610 -8.42 23.14 -35.00
N ASP A 611 -9.70 22.90 -35.27
CA ASP A 611 -10.18 22.26 -36.48
C ASP A 611 -9.74 22.99 -37.76
N ALA A 612 -9.03 22.20 -38.59
CA ALA A 612 -9.23 22.02 -40.02
C ALA A 612 -9.39 23.25 -40.93
N ALA A 613 -8.24 23.61 -41.51
CA ALA A 613 -8.00 23.93 -42.92
C ALA A 613 -9.19 24.04 -43.89
N ALA A 614 -9.19 25.13 -44.67
CA ALA A 614 -9.37 25.04 -46.13
C ALA A 614 -8.77 26.25 -46.88
N GLY A 615 -7.57 26.03 -47.44
CA GLY A 615 -7.24 26.33 -48.84
C GLY A 615 -7.13 27.78 -49.32
N GLY A 616 -5.93 28.19 -49.75
CA GLY A 616 -5.80 29.31 -50.68
C GLY A 616 -4.39 29.86 -50.85
N SER A 617 -3.78 29.57 -51.98
CA SER A 617 -2.45 30.00 -52.41
C SER A 617 -2.23 31.52 -52.44
N GLY A 618 -0.98 31.93 -52.15
CA GLY A 618 -0.26 32.89 -53.00
C GLY A 618 -0.03 34.30 -52.43
N GLY A 619 1.26 34.65 -52.29
CA GLY A 619 1.79 35.94 -52.71
C GLY A 619 1.74 37.12 -51.73
N SER A 620 2.92 37.46 -51.20
CA SER A 620 3.50 38.82 -51.14
C SER A 620 2.55 40.04 -51.03
N GLY A 621 2.65 40.74 -49.90
CA GLY A 621 2.90 42.19 -49.88
C GLY A 621 1.76 43.12 -49.41
N GLY A 622 2.08 43.97 -48.44
CA GLY A 622 1.69 45.39 -48.45
C GLY A 622 0.47 45.83 -47.63
N SER A 623 0.76 46.63 -46.58
CA SER A 623 0.12 47.90 -46.21
C SER A 623 -1.41 47.97 -45.98
N GLY A 624 -1.77 48.30 -44.73
CA GLY A 624 -2.51 49.54 -44.44
C GLY A 624 -4.02 49.45 -44.16
N GLY A 625 -4.41 49.93 -42.97
CA GLY A 625 -5.45 50.95 -42.84
C GLY A 625 -6.91 50.55 -42.61
N SER A 626 -7.37 50.78 -41.37
CA SER A 626 -8.57 51.56 -40.99
C SER A 626 -10.00 51.09 -41.36
N GLY A 627 -10.85 51.09 -40.32
CA GLY A 627 -12.29 51.38 -40.37
C GLY A 627 -13.16 50.17 -40.74
N GLY A 628 -14.29 49.87 -40.10
CA GLY A 628 -15.15 50.67 -39.24
C GLY A 628 -16.61 50.35 -39.59
N SER A 629 -17.43 50.17 -38.56
CA SER A 629 -18.89 50.33 -38.52
C SER A 629 -19.83 49.22 -39.06
N GLY A 630 -20.85 48.96 -38.22
CA GLY A 630 -22.25 48.73 -38.61
C GLY A 630 -22.58 47.31 -39.05
N GLY A 631 -23.57 46.61 -38.50
CA GLY A 631 -24.74 47.03 -37.75
C GLY A 631 -25.96 46.24 -38.23
N SER A 632 -26.86 45.95 -37.27
CA SER A 632 -28.30 45.74 -37.43
C SER A 632 -28.86 44.40 -37.92
N GLY A 633 -29.88 43.96 -37.17
CA GLY A 633 -31.12 43.34 -37.64
C GLY A 633 -31.06 41.82 -37.83
N GLY A 634 -31.97 41.00 -37.29
CA GLY A 634 -33.32 41.25 -36.81
C GLY A 634 -34.26 40.19 -37.36
N SER A 635 -35.09 39.63 -36.48
CA SER A 635 -36.40 38.99 -36.72
C SER A 635 -36.50 37.70 -37.56
N GLY A 636 -36.98 36.62 -36.91
CA GLY A 636 -38.40 36.24 -37.02
C GLY A 636 -38.79 35.03 -37.89
N GLY A 637 -39.47 34.06 -37.26
CA GLY A 637 -40.77 33.59 -37.78
C GLY A 637 -40.90 32.17 -38.38
N THR A 638 -41.40 31.23 -37.56
CA THR A 638 -42.58 30.34 -37.77
C THR A 638 -42.71 29.40 -39.01
N ALA A 639 -42.98 28.10 -38.81
CA ALA A 639 -44.34 27.47 -38.87
C ALA A 639 -44.38 25.95 -39.25
N GLY A 640 -45.33 25.21 -38.62
CA GLY A 640 -45.95 23.92 -39.03
C GLY A 640 -45.51 22.69 -38.20
N GLY A 641 -46.31 21.92 -37.42
CA GLY A 641 -47.72 21.47 -37.49
C GLY A 641 -47.79 20.11 -38.23
N ALA A 642 -48.41 18.99 -37.80
CA ALA A 642 -49.31 18.57 -36.71
C ALA A 642 -49.44 17.01 -36.72
N GLY A 643 -50.00 16.39 -35.66
CA GLY A 643 -50.65 15.06 -35.75
C GLY A 643 -50.66 14.22 -34.46
N ALA A 644 -51.85 13.95 -33.91
CA ALA A 644 -52.11 13.33 -32.60
C ALA A 644 -52.81 11.96 -32.69
N SER A 645 -52.78 11.16 -31.59
CA SER A 645 -53.95 10.39 -31.10
C SER A 645 -53.76 9.82 -29.67
N ASP A 646 -54.81 10.00 -28.86
CA ASP A 646 -55.17 9.53 -27.50
C ASP A 646 -55.02 8.02 -27.21
N GLY A 647 -55.11 7.50 -25.97
CA GLY A 647 -55.55 8.07 -24.67
C GLY A 647 -55.44 7.03 -23.52
N GLY A 648 -55.26 7.46 -22.27
CA GLY A 648 -56.26 7.39 -21.17
C GLY A 648 -56.07 6.18 -20.23
N GLY A 649 -56.13 6.21 -18.90
CA GLY A 649 -56.29 7.21 -17.83
C GLY A 649 -55.98 6.51 -16.46
N ARG A 650 -55.38 7.21 -15.48
CA ARG A 650 -55.93 7.58 -14.12
C ARG A 650 -56.80 6.51 -13.42
N SER A 651 -56.72 6.24 -12.12
CA SER A 651 -56.14 6.83 -10.90
C SER A 651 -56.19 5.74 -9.79
N ASP A 652 -55.45 5.82 -8.68
CA ASP A 652 -55.99 6.27 -7.38
C ASP A 652 -54.92 6.18 -6.27
N ALA A 653 -55.11 7.01 -5.23
CA ALA A 653 -54.24 7.20 -4.09
C ALA A 653 -54.82 6.65 -2.77
N ALA A 654 -53.90 6.37 -1.83
CA ALA A 654 -54.01 6.47 -0.36
C ALA A 654 -54.87 5.48 0.47
N GLY A 655 -54.25 4.94 1.54
CA GLY A 655 -54.96 4.49 2.75
C GLY A 655 -54.32 3.32 3.54
N THR A 656 -53.44 3.61 4.48
CA THR A 656 -53.02 2.76 5.64
C THR A 656 -54.08 2.76 6.76
N PRO A 657 -53.91 2.07 7.92
CA PRO A 657 -53.34 0.75 8.24
C PRO A 657 -54.26 -0.09 9.18
N GLY A 658 -53.86 -1.31 9.57
CA GLY A 658 -54.25 -1.85 10.89
C GLY A 658 -54.38 -3.37 11.06
N ALA A 659 -53.62 -3.87 12.04
CA ALA A 659 -53.94 -4.89 13.03
C ALA A 659 -53.44 -6.35 12.84
N ASP A 660 -52.60 -6.72 13.81
CA ASP A 660 -52.07 -8.02 14.19
C ASP A 660 -53.13 -9.10 14.46
N LEU A 661 -52.73 -10.37 14.33
CA LEU A 661 -52.95 -11.46 15.30
C LEU A 661 -52.31 -12.79 14.81
N GLU A 662 -51.27 -13.22 15.52
CA GLU A 662 -50.75 -14.59 15.67
C GLU A 662 -51.82 -15.60 16.21
N PRO A 663 -51.55 -16.92 16.50
CA PRO A 663 -50.40 -17.82 16.23
C PRO A 663 -50.72 -19.31 15.83
N ARG A 664 -49.67 -20.07 15.42
CA ARG A 664 -49.34 -21.52 15.72
C ARG A 664 -50.26 -22.69 15.22
N PRO A 665 -49.85 -23.99 15.32
CA PRO A 665 -48.59 -24.68 14.95
C PRO A 665 -48.82 -26.13 14.37
N GLU A 666 -47.72 -26.90 14.25
CA GLU A 666 -47.59 -28.38 14.31
C GLU A 666 -47.79 -29.29 13.06
N GLY A 667 -46.79 -30.16 12.81
CA GLY A 667 -46.97 -31.41 12.06
C GLY A 667 -45.74 -31.98 11.31
N GLN A 668 -44.78 -32.59 12.00
CA GLN A 668 -43.90 -33.66 11.47
C GLN A 668 -44.62 -35.03 11.56
N PRO A 669 -44.10 -36.21 11.11
CA PRO A 669 -42.94 -36.53 10.24
C PRO A 669 -43.27 -37.58 9.12
N GLY A 670 -42.31 -37.95 8.25
CA GLY A 670 -42.44 -39.18 7.44
C GLY A 670 -41.43 -39.45 6.32
N LEU A 671 -40.30 -40.08 6.66
CA LEU A 671 -39.64 -41.23 6.02
C LEU A 671 -39.53 -41.40 4.47
N LEU A 672 -38.27 -41.49 4.02
CA LEU A 672 -37.66 -42.59 3.22
C LEU A 672 -37.87 -42.66 1.68
N ARG A 673 -36.79 -42.40 0.88
CA ARG A 673 -36.13 -43.42 0.00
C ARG A 673 -35.03 -42.85 -0.92
N MET A 674 -33.97 -43.65 -1.05
CA MET A 674 -32.89 -43.67 -2.05
C MET A 674 -33.36 -43.54 -3.51
N LEU A 675 -32.49 -43.01 -4.39
CA LEU A 675 -31.88 -43.76 -5.51
C LEU A 675 -30.80 -42.94 -6.27
N LEU A 676 -29.77 -43.68 -6.72
CA LEU A 676 -28.54 -43.27 -7.42
C LEU A 676 -28.74 -42.69 -8.85
N PRO A 677 -27.69 -42.06 -9.42
CA PRO A 677 -27.64 -41.56 -10.80
C PRO A 677 -27.26 -42.66 -11.83
N VAL A 678 -27.62 -42.39 -13.09
CA VAL A 678 -27.44 -43.23 -14.28
C VAL A 678 -26.10 -42.92 -14.97
N ALA A 679 -25.47 -43.98 -15.49
CA ALA A 679 -24.16 -44.02 -16.16
C ALA A 679 -24.24 -44.07 -17.70
N ALA A 680 -23.13 -43.72 -18.37
CA ALA A 680 -22.60 -44.29 -19.64
C ALA A 680 -21.24 -43.60 -19.96
N GLY A 681 -20.14 -44.21 -20.44
CA GLY A 681 -19.78 -45.58 -20.81
C GLY A 681 -18.61 -45.58 -21.84
N LEU A 682 -17.75 -46.62 -21.79
CA LEU A 682 -16.78 -47.14 -22.81
C LEU A 682 -15.31 -46.65 -22.75
N THR A 683 -14.22 -47.44 -22.81
CA THR A 683 -13.97 -48.92 -22.82
C THR A 683 -12.46 -49.25 -22.69
N GLY A 684 -12.14 -50.39 -22.04
CA GLY A 684 -10.99 -51.31 -22.28
C GLY A 684 -9.64 -50.97 -21.61
N GLY A 685 -8.94 -51.82 -20.86
CA GLY A 685 -9.10 -53.21 -20.44
C GLY A 685 -7.72 -53.89 -20.30
N ALA A 686 -7.37 -54.45 -19.14
CA ALA A 686 -6.53 -55.66 -19.00
C ALA A 686 -6.48 -56.13 -17.53
N LEU A 687 -6.68 -57.44 -17.37
CA LEU A 687 -6.73 -58.22 -16.13
C LEU A 687 -5.34 -58.37 -15.47
N LEU A 688 -5.31 -58.46 -14.13
CA LEU A 688 -4.69 -59.60 -13.44
C LEU A 688 -5.20 -59.71 -11.99
N ALA A 689 -5.66 -60.91 -11.65
CA ALA A 689 -6.21 -61.30 -10.37
C ALA A 689 -5.12 -61.71 -9.37
N GLY A 690 -5.35 -61.46 -8.08
CA GLY A 690 -4.58 -62.01 -6.97
C GLY A 690 -5.30 -61.76 -5.64
N ALA A 691 -5.70 -62.83 -4.98
CA ALA A 691 -6.69 -62.86 -3.92
C ALA A 691 -6.16 -62.47 -2.51
N VAL A 692 -7.03 -61.79 -1.76
CA VAL A 692 -7.49 -62.05 -0.37
C VAL A 692 -6.51 -62.72 0.60
N ILE A 693 -6.23 -62.06 1.73
CA ILE A 693 -6.51 -62.55 3.10
C ILE A 693 -6.60 -61.35 4.05
N ALA A 694 -7.69 -61.31 4.81
CA ALA A 694 -7.97 -60.38 5.89
C ALA A 694 -7.35 -60.88 7.22
N VAL A 695 -6.83 -59.98 8.05
CA VAL A 695 -6.84 -60.14 9.52
C VAL A 695 -7.15 -58.81 10.18
N VAL A 696 -8.28 -58.79 10.89
CA VAL A 696 -8.73 -57.77 11.83
C VAL A 696 -8.05 -58.01 13.18
N ALA A 697 -7.54 -56.96 13.81
CA ALA A 697 -7.31 -56.94 15.27
C ALA A 697 -7.53 -55.53 15.83
N VAL A 698 -8.72 -55.33 16.38
CA VAL A 698 -9.06 -54.25 17.31
C VAL A 698 -8.88 -54.81 18.71
N ILE A 699 -8.03 -54.19 19.55
CA ILE A 699 -8.12 -54.30 21.01
C ILE A 699 -8.03 -52.89 21.62
N ARG A 700 -9.01 -52.65 22.49
CA ARG A 700 -9.34 -51.42 23.21
C ARG A 700 -8.83 -51.55 24.66
N ARG A 701 -8.57 -50.40 25.29
CA ARG A 701 -8.38 -50.12 26.75
C ARG A 701 -6.96 -50.29 27.31
N ARG A 702 -6.31 -49.18 27.65
CA ARG A 702 -6.57 -48.41 28.88
C ARG A 702 -6.35 -46.93 28.65
#